data_AF-A0A961FIY2-F1
#
_entry.id   AF-A0A961FIY2-F1
#
_cell.length_a   1.000
_cell.length_b   1.000
_cell.length_c   1.000
_cell.angle_alpha   90.00
_cell.angle_beta   90.00
_cell.angle_gamma   90.00
#
_symmetry.space_group_name_H-M   'P 1'
#
loop_
_entity.id
_entity.type
_entity.pdbx_description
1 polymer ?
#
loop_
_entity_poly.entity_id
_entity_poly.type
_entity_poly.pdbx_seq_one_letter_code
_entity_poly.pdbx_strand_id
1 'polypeptide(L)'
;MEDNSVDGLLEVLMQPQLPLADGLRGVSIAAPQQLLGRLDAQFDAKTTLCAGSGWFIEGAAYQDGLPNSNVSRDGVELTEGLYSPSYDGMALESGSYAIYRWNLRGYSGEQTIGFSWVPDMAPEDAGNWYIGLANLQDDRWEFFEGPDDNVLSISSFGPYRSATGDVLLAFVLLGSTEAALAHMEAGVPEKRATGELGLPETAPDFPLLAKASVLPAAVDLSAECAPVNDQMQWGACTAFAVGDSAYNHELGQVYGAYGWNLQSPANRVSPKYLYIKSGELGGFPASGDYGRYTDEVIDNLMNYGTATDANAPYDMVYDNNWSSAALEDAKVLKIESWREVPCNTDDGIDTVKRILAEQGKVLPMRVNLDITFPSLLPGQVWYYTWGTIGGHAMCIVGYDDSKGASGAFKVRNSWGRFWGDKGYCWIAYESFRNPYAFIRCYTMTEDYGTDVVDRFGLNAPAIPPVSGLSATQGTEEGGIHLAWDAYSGGGALHVMRDSIGNEVAVLDPSETEWLDDTVSDPYGHVYWVQADGAQSSPAVTGYIAALPQVLEVLPLEGISDEGLSIGASVTGSGPMSFVWDFGLGATPASSIQQRPYITLKNPGTYGGTLTVSNAIGSDEFSFQYTVLPQPVLIDHVYGTSGYSGDQAIIGIVSDGPPQGYSWDFGDACTPSTSTDGEPFVTYGAPGVYEATVTITNLVGEDTLNFLIAVLDPTETKWSQPGFDSRRSRQSPLVGPQDNSRRWRFMASYPEVNVNSSHVMDVLELPSGDLIVPCSTNGNGNKLFRITPAGAVVWKNEYPFPLKGYLTQPVSSADGAKLYLTSGRSVYCLDSADGAEIWRNDGDFSESYHVLLENANGEVYVVRNGRWLGVFDGEDGSQLGEEFVLSDRNGSVANAVLAPNGTLFISTEFNHEDRLVSFDTVENVPLHSIFMPQLVRGMAISPDGLTIYTLDDQCDTRAFDTNTCNMVWWQKGTRGAFSFNRNAPAVMADGTVVVANQGGKVSALDPATGAIIWDYDLELDPDCRSTPAIGRDGTVYFGGCDTRLYAVKEGALVWQSDPAGTLYFSGSPTIASDGTLYCGSDNGMLWAFGTGSDELFYPAYVNSVSPLSGTPGSMQTFMADVAGSGVISYQWDFDGGATPDKPTDAAPEVTLGLPGTYDCKLTVSNELGNHTFDFELVVGS
;
A
#
# COMPACT_ATOMS: atom_id res chain seq x y z
N MET A 1 17.61 -34.40 -33.84
CA MET A 1 17.64 -33.64 -35.10
C MET A 1 16.45 -32.68 -35.05
N GLU A 2 16.45 -31.74 -34.10
CA GLU A 2 17.26 -30.49 -34.01
C GLU A 2 16.72 -29.47 -35.00
N ASP A 3 16.36 -28.23 -34.67
CA ASP A 3 16.23 -27.43 -33.46
C ASP A 3 15.35 -26.25 -33.95
N ASN A 4 14.29 -25.91 -33.24
CA ASN A 4 13.36 -24.82 -33.60
C ASN A 4 13.57 -23.64 -32.64
N SER A 5 14.83 -23.31 -32.37
CA SER A 5 15.21 -22.02 -31.79
C SER A 5 15.04 -20.93 -32.85
N VAL A 6 14.38 -19.85 -32.45
CA VAL A 6 14.07 -18.69 -33.27
C VAL A 6 15.35 -17.84 -33.40
N ASP A 7 16.32 -18.31 -34.18
CA ASP A 7 17.49 -17.51 -34.56
C ASP A 7 17.21 -16.68 -35.81
N GLY A 8 16.51 -15.57 -35.57
CA GLY A 8 16.49 -14.41 -36.46
C GLY A 8 17.45 -13.33 -35.97
N LEU A 9 18.68 -13.68 -35.59
CA LEU A 9 19.72 -12.70 -35.27
C LEU A 9 20.38 -12.23 -36.57
N LEU A 10 20.02 -11.01 -36.97
CA LEU A 10 20.78 -10.25 -37.96
C LEU A 10 22.25 -10.18 -37.55
N GLU A 11 23.13 -10.78 -38.36
CA GLU A 11 24.53 -10.37 -38.44
C GLU A 11 24.58 -8.86 -38.75
N VAL A 12 24.99 -8.04 -37.79
CA VAL A 12 25.46 -6.68 -38.07
C VAL A 12 26.95 -6.62 -37.79
N LEU A 13 27.73 -6.88 -38.84
CA LEU A 13 29.10 -6.42 -38.98
C LEU A 13 29.13 -4.88 -38.93
N MET A 14 29.63 -4.28 -37.86
CA MET A 14 29.99 -2.86 -37.88
C MET A 14 31.42 -2.69 -38.40
N GLN A 15 31.56 -2.11 -39.59
CA GLN A 15 32.84 -1.56 -40.05
C GLN A 15 33.02 -0.15 -39.49
N PRO A 16 34.15 0.17 -38.84
CA PRO A 16 34.42 1.52 -38.36
C PRO A 16 34.67 2.46 -39.55
N GLN A 17 33.92 3.56 -39.63
CA GLN A 17 34.13 4.64 -40.61
C GLN A 17 34.61 5.91 -39.88
N LEU A 18 35.89 5.90 -39.50
CA LEU A 18 36.86 7.02 -39.30
C LEU A 18 37.95 6.57 -38.29
N PRO A 19 39.18 7.10 -38.37
CA PRO A 19 40.32 6.54 -37.65
C PRO A 19 40.23 6.87 -36.16
N LEU A 20 39.69 5.95 -35.37
CA LEU A 20 39.84 5.98 -33.91
C LEU A 20 41.33 5.78 -33.58
N ALA A 21 41.81 6.50 -32.57
CA ALA A 21 43.16 6.38 -32.04
C ALA A 21 43.55 4.90 -31.83
N ASP A 22 44.83 4.57 -32.02
CA ASP A 22 45.37 3.20 -32.14
C ASP A 22 45.05 2.24 -30.96
N GLY A 23 44.36 2.68 -29.89
CA GLY A 23 44.04 1.90 -28.69
C GLY A 23 42.68 1.16 -28.63
N LEU A 24 41.67 1.52 -29.43
CA LEU A 24 40.29 0.95 -29.29
C LEU A 24 40.02 -0.34 -30.09
N ARG A 25 41.06 -1.02 -30.60
CA ARG A 25 40.93 -2.26 -31.40
C ARG A 25 40.59 -3.47 -30.53
N GLY A 26 39.39 -3.55 -29.95
CA GLY A 26 38.98 -4.72 -29.17
C GLY A 26 37.62 -4.66 -28.46
N VAL A 27 36.97 -3.49 -28.38
CA VAL A 27 35.70 -3.33 -27.62
C VAL A 27 34.51 -3.46 -28.57
N SER A 28 33.62 -4.43 -28.32
CA SER A 28 32.36 -4.61 -29.06
C SER A 28 31.18 -4.31 -28.14
N ILE A 29 30.48 -3.21 -28.40
CA ILE A 29 29.24 -2.81 -27.70
C ILE A 29 28.07 -2.96 -28.68
N ALA A 30 26.93 -3.48 -28.19
CA ALA A 30 25.72 -3.62 -29.00
C ALA A 30 25.19 -2.27 -29.50
N ALA A 31 24.41 -2.30 -30.59
CA ALA A 31 23.83 -1.10 -31.19
C ALA A 31 22.88 -0.39 -30.20
N PRO A 32 22.93 0.95 -30.09
CA PRO A 32 22.13 1.72 -29.13
C PRO A 32 20.62 1.41 -29.10
N GLN A 33 19.95 1.29 -30.24
CA GLN A 33 18.51 1.03 -30.30
C GLN A 33 18.15 -0.38 -29.81
N GLN A 34 19.03 -1.36 -30.00
CA GLN A 34 18.84 -2.72 -29.44
C GLN A 34 18.98 -2.74 -27.91
N LEU A 35 19.89 -1.93 -27.36
CA LEU A 35 20.03 -1.77 -25.91
C LEU A 35 18.84 -1.00 -25.32
N LEU A 36 18.40 0.08 -25.97
CA LEU A 36 17.26 0.89 -25.52
C LEU A 36 15.96 0.05 -25.41
N GLY A 37 15.73 -0.88 -26.34
CA GLY A 37 14.56 -1.77 -26.33
C GLY A 37 14.66 -2.98 -25.40
N ARG A 38 15.85 -3.32 -24.90
CA ARG A 38 16.07 -4.40 -23.92
C ARG A 38 16.08 -3.92 -22.46
N LEU A 39 16.26 -2.61 -22.26
CA LEU A 39 16.36 -1.97 -20.94
C LEU A 39 15.00 -1.52 -20.35
N ASP A 40 13.87 -1.98 -20.88
CA ASP A 40 12.52 -1.73 -20.33
C ASP A 40 11.72 -3.04 -20.14
N ALA A 41 11.60 -3.49 -18.88
CA ALA A 41 10.44 -4.27 -18.35
C ALA A 41 10.57 -4.65 -16.86
N GLN A 42 11.75 -4.57 -16.24
CA GLN A 42 11.93 -4.81 -14.80
C GLN A 42 12.97 -3.82 -14.28
N PHE A 43 12.78 -3.33 -13.05
CA PHE A 43 13.64 -2.38 -12.31
C PHE A 43 13.33 -0.88 -12.45
N ASP A 44 12.72 -0.32 -11.39
CA ASP A 44 12.73 1.12 -11.07
C ASP A 44 14.01 1.50 -10.29
N ALA A 45 15.12 0.80 -10.58
CA ALA A 45 16.46 1.08 -10.04
C ALA A 45 17.52 0.78 -11.11
N LYS A 46 18.45 1.73 -11.28
CA LYS A 46 19.50 1.77 -12.31
C LYS A 46 20.17 0.41 -12.57
N THR A 47 20.21 -0.03 -13.82
CA THR A 47 20.99 -1.20 -14.26
C THR A 47 22.38 -0.77 -14.75
N THR A 48 23.45 -1.35 -14.20
CA THR A 48 24.79 -1.30 -14.79
C THR A 48 25.04 -2.62 -15.52
N LEU A 49 25.29 -2.58 -16.82
CA LEU A 49 25.79 -3.74 -17.57
C LEU A 49 27.32 -3.76 -17.47
N CYS A 50 27.88 -4.68 -16.69
CA CYS A 50 29.29 -5.04 -16.75
C CYS A 50 29.46 -6.24 -17.69
N ALA A 51 30.14 -6.05 -18.82
CA ALA A 51 30.56 -7.16 -19.69
C ALA A 51 32.08 -7.32 -19.60
N GLY A 52 32.53 -8.43 -19.03
CA GLY A 52 33.93 -8.87 -19.12
C GLY A 52 34.31 -9.25 -20.54
N SER A 53 35.60 -9.14 -20.85
CA SER A 53 36.22 -9.36 -22.16
C SER A 53 36.10 -10.82 -22.66
N GLY A 54 35.50 -10.99 -23.84
CA GLY A 54 35.93 -11.92 -24.91
C GLY A 54 35.69 -13.43 -24.77
N TRP A 55 34.77 -13.93 -25.62
CA TRP A 55 34.48 -15.32 -26.07
C TRP A 55 33.49 -16.17 -25.22
N PHE A 56 32.27 -16.29 -25.76
CA PHE A 56 31.24 -17.33 -25.56
C PHE A 56 31.33 -18.19 -24.29
N ILE A 57 30.51 -17.90 -23.26
CA ILE A 57 29.73 -18.89 -22.50
C ILE A 57 28.42 -18.20 -22.04
N GLU A 58 27.30 -18.90 -22.23
CA GLU A 58 25.98 -18.61 -21.65
C GLU A 58 25.99 -18.54 -20.12
N GLY A 59 24.90 -18.04 -19.52
CA GLY A 59 24.87 -17.62 -18.13
C GLY A 59 25.21 -18.66 -17.07
N ALA A 60 25.75 -18.16 -15.96
CA ALA A 60 25.55 -18.66 -14.60
C ALA A 60 26.38 -17.79 -13.65
N ALA A 61 25.75 -16.82 -12.99
CA ALA A 61 26.04 -16.30 -11.64
C ALA A 61 25.40 -14.91 -11.48
N TYR A 62 24.07 -14.89 -11.38
CA TYR A 62 23.43 -13.87 -10.53
C TYR A 62 23.79 -14.29 -9.10
N GLN A 63 24.75 -13.61 -8.47
CA GLN A 63 24.93 -13.75 -7.03
C GLN A 63 24.07 -12.69 -6.35
N ASP A 64 22.91 -13.13 -5.85
CA ASP A 64 22.23 -12.45 -4.77
C ASP A 64 23.18 -12.37 -3.58
N GLY A 65 23.47 -11.15 -3.12
CA GLY A 65 24.15 -10.96 -1.84
C GLY A 65 25.21 -9.86 -1.77
N LEU A 66 24.94 -8.65 -2.29
CA LEU A 66 25.40 -7.40 -1.66
C LEU A 66 24.33 -6.32 -1.86
N PRO A 67 23.88 -5.62 -0.81
CA PRO A 67 22.72 -4.73 -0.88
C PRO A 67 23.09 -3.38 -1.53
N ASN A 68 22.54 -3.09 -2.70
CA ASN A 68 22.44 -1.72 -3.21
C ASN A 68 21.08 -1.12 -2.80
N SER A 69 20.90 -0.92 -1.49
CA SER A 69 19.98 0.10 -0.99
C SER A 69 20.70 1.43 -1.10
N ASN A 70 20.23 2.35 -1.96
CA ASN A 70 20.41 3.83 -1.90
C ASN A 70 20.49 4.44 -3.31
N VAL A 71 19.38 4.97 -3.85
CA VAL A 71 19.37 6.14 -4.76
C VAL A 71 18.03 6.87 -4.62
N SER A 72 18.06 8.14 -4.23
CA SER A 72 16.92 9.06 -4.20
C SER A 72 16.64 9.68 -5.59
N ARG A 73 15.44 10.24 -5.75
CA ARG A 73 14.92 10.81 -7.01
C ARG A 73 15.53 12.17 -7.38
N ASP A 74 16.43 12.70 -6.55
CA ASP A 74 17.11 13.98 -6.74
C ASP A 74 18.59 13.72 -6.99
N GLY A 75 19.14 14.30 -8.05
CA GLY A 75 20.53 14.09 -8.44
C GLY A 75 21.53 14.32 -7.29
N VAL A 76 22.66 13.61 -7.36
CA VAL A 76 23.84 13.65 -6.47
C VAL A 76 23.80 12.69 -5.27
N GLU A 77 24.05 11.40 -5.54
CA GLU A 77 25.05 10.56 -4.85
C GLU A 77 25.11 9.17 -5.53
N LEU A 78 26.32 8.73 -5.90
CA LEU A 78 26.64 7.33 -6.23
C LEU A 78 27.73 6.91 -5.25
N THR A 79 27.47 5.97 -4.36
CA THR A 79 28.55 5.37 -3.56
C THR A 79 29.19 4.21 -4.31
N GLU A 80 30.45 4.43 -4.67
CA GLU A 80 31.57 3.49 -4.89
C GLU A 80 31.36 2.32 -5.87
N GLY A 81 31.58 2.56 -7.17
CA GLY A 81 31.88 1.51 -8.14
C GLY A 81 33.40 1.33 -8.32
N LEU A 82 33.97 0.23 -7.85
CA LEU A 82 35.36 -0.18 -8.15
C LEU A 82 35.43 -0.82 -9.55
N TYR A 83 36.20 -0.22 -10.48
CA TYR A 83 36.47 -0.82 -11.79
C TYR A 83 37.92 -1.34 -11.82
N SER A 84 38.09 -2.66 -11.73
CA SER A 84 39.40 -3.33 -11.85
C SER A 84 39.48 -4.16 -13.13
N PRO A 85 40.45 -3.91 -14.02
CA PRO A 85 40.75 -4.84 -15.12
C PRO A 85 41.55 -6.08 -14.67
N SER A 86 41.85 -6.26 -13.38
CA SER A 86 42.76 -7.32 -12.93
C SER A 86 42.04 -8.63 -12.59
N TYR A 87 41.74 -9.43 -13.62
CA TYR A 87 41.71 -10.89 -13.46
C TYR A 87 43.02 -11.45 -14.03
N ASP A 88 43.71 -12.22 -13.20
CA ASP A 88 45.07 -12.73 -13.44
C ASP A 88 45.15 -13.47 -14.80
N GLY A 89 45.88 -12.90 -15.76
CA GLY A 89 46.23 -13.56 -17.03
C GLY A 89 45.77 -12.94 -18.35
N MET A 90 45.15 -11.76 -18.38
CA MET A 90 44.77 -11.10 -19.64
C MET A 90 45.82 -10.11 -20.19
N ALA A 91 46.00 -10.09 -21.51
CA ALA A 91 46.97 -9.24 -22.19
C ALA A 91 46.56 -7.75 -22.18
N LEU A 92 47.58 -6.88 -22.28
CA LEU A 92 47.56 -5.39 -22.33
C LEU A 92 46.60 -4.72 -23.34
N GLU A 93 45.79 -5.50 -24.07
CA GLU A 93 44.86 -5.03 -25.11
C GLU A 93 43.37 -5.17 -24.69
N SER A 94 43.09 -5.48 -23.41
CA SER A 94 41.73 -5.72 -22.90
C SER A 94 41.13 -4.46 -22.26
N GLY A 95 39.96 -4.03 -22.71
CA GLY A 95 39.22 -2.89 -22.13
C GLY A 95 37.99 -3.32 -21.34
N SER A 96 37.69 -2.60 -20.25
CA SER A 96 36.46 -2.77 -19.45
C SER A 96 35.50 -1.64 -19.75
N TYR A 97 34.18 -1.91 -19.76
CA TYR A 97 33.20 -0.84 -19.93
C TYR A 97 31.95 -1.02 -19.07
N ALA A 98 31.28 0.10 -18.78
CA ALA A 98 29.99 0.17 -18.10
C ALA A 98 29.04 1.06 -18.89
N ILE A 99 27.78 0.63 -19.04
CA ILE A 99 26.74 1.42 -19.71
C ILE A 99 25.78 2.00 -18.67
N TYR A 100 25.48 3.28 -18.83
CA TYR A 100 24.54 4.05 -18.03
C TYR A 100 23.38 4.52 -18.92
N ARG A 101 22.16 4.42 -18.41
CA ARG A 101 20.98 5.08 -18.99
C ARG A 101 20.63 6.29 -18.14
N TRP A 102 20.47 7.43 -18.78
CA TRP A 102 20.10 8.69 -18.14
C TRP A 102 18.87 9.28 -18.80
N ASN A 103 17.80 9.54 -18.04
CA ASN A 103 16.66 10.27 -18.55
C ASN A 103 16.85 11.77 -18.37
N LEU A 104 17.06 12.48 -19.47
CA LEU A 104 17.21 13.94 -19.56
C LEU A 104 15.88 14.63 -19.92
N ARG A 105 14.70 14.05 -19.63
CA ARG A 105 13.40 14.68 -19.94
C ARG A 105 13.28 16.02 -19.22
N GLY A 106 13.07 17.10 -19.98
CA GLY A 106 13.11 18.48 -19.47
C GLY A 106 14.49 19.14 -19.36
N TYR A 107 15.60 18.46 -19.70
CA TYR A 107 16.91 19.08 -19.71
C TYR A 107 17.10 20.03 -20.92
N SER A 108 17.49 21.28 -20.66
CA SER A 108 17.82 22.31 -21.66
C SER A 108 19.11 23.11 -21.33
N GLY A 109 19.85 22.72 -20.27
CA GLY A 109 21.05 23.39 -19.76
C GLY A 109 22.29 23.29 -20.64
N GLU A 110 23.45 23.71 -20.12
CA GLU A 110 24.73 23.59 -20.83
C GLU A 110 24.99 22.13 -21.24
N GLN A 111 25.41 21.89 -22.48
CA GLN A 111 25.50 20.54 -23.04
C GLN A 111 26.81 19.86 -22.59
N THR A 112 27.01 19.76 -21.29
CA THR A 112 28.22 19.24 -20.64
C THR A 112 27.91 18.02 -19.75
N ILE A 113 28.90 17.14 -19.56
CA ILE A 113 28.85 16.03 -18.60
C ILE A 113 30.09 16.13 -17.71
N GLY A 114 29.89 16.42 -16.43
CA GLY A 114 30.93 16.43 -15.40
C GLY A 114 31.12 15.06 -14.76
N PHE A 115 32.35 14.76 -14.38
CA PHE A 115 32.76 13.53 -13.70
C PHE A 115 33.55 13.87 -12.44
N SER A 116 33.38 13.10 -11.37
CA SER A 116 34.30 13.13 -10.23
C SER A 116 34.65 11.71 -9.78
N TRP A 117 35.81 11.58 -9.17
CA TRP A 117 36.44 10.30 -8.86
C TRP A 117 36.53 10.11 -7.36
N VAL A 118 36.52 8.85 -6.92
CA VAL A 118 36.83 8.50 -5.53
C VAL A 118 38.27 8.98 -5.25
N PRO A 119 38.56 9.57 -4.07
CA PRO A 119 39.90 10.05 -3.75
C PRO A 119 40.99 9.00 -4.02
N ASP A 120 42.05 9.40 -4.71
CA ASP A 120 43.19 8.55 -5.13
C ASP A 120 42.84 7.41 -6.12
N MET A 121 41.66 7.39 -6.73
CA MET A 121 41.23 6.40 -7.74
C MET A 121 40.79 7.02 -9.08
N ALA A 122 41.28 8.23 -9.39
CA ALA A 122 41.12 8.80 -10.72
C ALA A 122 42.03 8.07 -11.74
N PRO A 123 41.65 7.94 -13.02
CA PRO A 123 42.51 7.38 -14.04
C PRO A 123 43.83 8.16 -14.12
N GLU A 124 44.96 7.52 -13.79
CA GLU A 124 46.26 8.20 -13.68
C GLU A 124 46.81 8.73 -15.03
N ASP A 125 46.30 8.22 -16.16
CA ASP A 125 46.72 8.60 -17.52
C ASP A 125 45.53 9.16 -18.33
N ALA A 126 45.65 10.42 -18.75
CA ALA A 126 44.70 11.17 -19.59
C ALA A 126 44.45 10.61 -21.02
N GLY A 127 44.79 9.35 -21.30
CA GLY A 127 44.59 8.72 -22.60
C GLY A 127 44.11 7.26 -22.54
N ASN A 128 43.80 6.75 -21.34
CA ASN A 128 43.44 5.36 -21.11
C ASN A 128 41.95 5.16 -20.79
N TRP A 129 41.11 6.19 -20.89
CA TRP A 129 39.67 6.07 -20.72
C TRP A 129 38.88 6.90 -21.74
N TYR A 130 37.67 6.45 -22.03
CA TYR A 130 36.78 7.02 -23.05
C TYR A 130 35.33 7.07 -22.55
N ILE A 131 34.57 8.03 -23.08
CA ILE A 131 33.13 8.13 -22.94
C ILE A 131 32.48 7.89 -24.30
N GLY A 132 31.68 6.84 -24.42
CA GLY A 132 30.79 6.62 -25.55
C GLY A 132 29.44 7.28 -25.31
N LEU A 133 28.94 8.09 -26.24
CA LEU A 133 27.55 8.51 -26.28
C LEU A 133 26.82 7.76 -27.40
N ALA A 134 25.65 7.22 -27.07
CA ALA A 134 24.79 6.56 -28.04
C ALA A 134 24.09 7.59 -28.92
N ASN A 135 24.49 7.74 -30.17
CA ASN A 135 23.74 8.50 -31.16
C ASN A 135 22.55 7.63 -31.60
N LEU A 136 21.37 7.96 -31.07
CA LEU A 136 20.13 7.21 -31.28
C LEU A 136 19.50 7.49 -32.65
N GLN A 137 19.85 8.63 -33.28
CA GLN A 137 19.43 8.95 -34.64
C GLN A 137 20.14 8.08 -35.69
N ASP A 138 21.44 7.85 -35.49
CA ASP A 138 22.29 7.08 -36.42
C ASP A 138 22.55 5.63 -35.95
N ASP A 139 21.96 5.23 -34.82
CA ASP A 139 22.11 3.91 -34.17
C ASP A 139 23.57 3.46 -34.02
N ARG A 140 24.43 4.35 -33.51
CA ARG A 140 25.87 4.12 -33.34
C ARG A 140 26.42 4.77 -32.08
N TRP A 141 27.54 4.25 -31.58
CA TRP A 141 28.30 4.89 -30.51
C TRP A 141 29.29 5.91 -31.06
N GLU A 142 29.39 7.04 -30.38
CA GLU A 142 30.40 8.07 -30.61
C GLU A 142 31.28 8.19 -29.37
N PHE A 143 32.57 7.86 -29.50
CA PHE A 143 33.50 7.83 -28.38
C PHE A 143 34.35 9.10 -28.32
N PHE A 144 34.45 9.64 -27.11
CA PHE A 144 35.24 10.80 -26.73
C PHE A 144 36.34 10.33 -25.79
N GLU A 145 37.56 10.82 -25.98
CA GLU A 145 38.64 10.60 -25.01
C GLU A 145 38.30 11.30 -23.70
N GLY A 146 38.68 10.69 -22.59
CA GLY A 146 38.43 11.22 -21.26
C GLY A 146 38.98 12.63 -21.07
N PRO A 147 38.15 13.65 -20.78
CA PRO A 147 38.61 15.03 -20.68
C PRO A 147 39.47 15.26 -19.43
N ASP A 148 40.58 16.00 -19.58
CA ASP A 148 41.54 16.32 -18.50
C ASP A 148 40.90 17.08 -17.33
N ASP A 149 39.89 17.90 -17.61
CA ASP A 149 39.15 18.69 -16.62
C ASP A 149 37.94 17.94 -16.04
N ASN A 150 37.76 16.67 -16.41
CA ASN A 150 36.62 15.84 -16.08
C ASN A 150 35.28 16.43 -16.55
N VAL A 151 35.26 17.26 -17.60
CA VAL A 151 34.03 17.82 -18.17
C VAL A 151 33.98 17.58 -19.67
N LEU A 152 33.10 16.67 -20.11
CA LEU A 152 32.84 16.45 -21.53
C LEU A 152 31.84 17.48 -22.04
N SER A 153 32.29 18.39 -22.90
CA SER A 153 31.41 19.36 -23.57
C SER A 153 31.02 18.88 -24.97
N ILE A 154 29.72 18.79 -25.25
CA ILE A 154 29.19 18.45 -26.58
C ILE A 154 28.36 19.59 -27.16
N SER A 155 28.17 19.63 -28.47
CA SER A 155 27.42 20.71 -29.13
C SER A 155 25.90 20.59 -28.96
N SER A 156 25.38 19.37 -28.78
CA SER A 156 23.96 19.09 -28.51
C SER A 156 23.74 17.64 -28.09
N PHE A 157 22.88 17.39 -27.10
CA PHE A 157 22.34 16.06 -26.76
C PHE A 157 21.28 15.57 -27.76
N GLY A 158 20.82 16.41 -28.70
CA GLY A 158 19.72 16.10 -29.62
C GLY A 158 19.86 14.78 -30.40
N PRO A 159 21.04 14.46 -30.98
CA PRO A 159 21.28 13.18 -31.65
C PRO A 159 21.31 11.98 -30.71
N TYR A 160 21.64 12.20 -29.44
CA TYR A 160 21.89 11.15 -28.44
C TYR A 160 20.68 10.87 -27.53
N ARG A 161 19.56 11.56 -27.77
CA ARG A 161 18.38 11.59 -26.89
C ARG A 161 17.16 10.94 -27.56
N SER A 162 16.49 10.05 -26.83
CA SER A 162 15.25 9.41 -27.26
C SER A 162 14.05 10.38 -27.17
N ALA A 163 12.92 10.00 -27.77
CA ALA A 163 11.67 10.77 -27.64
C ALA A 163 11.18 10.89 -26.18
N THR A 164 11.51 9.93 -25.32
CA THR A 164 11.20 9.92 -23.88
C THR A 164 12.24 10.66 -23.02
N GLY A 165 13.33 11.13 -23.65
CA GLY A 165 14.40 11.88 -23.00
C GLY A 165 15.61 11.05 -22.58
N ASP A 166 15.65 9.76 -22.89
CA ASP A 166 16.75 8.87 -22.50
C ASP A 166 18.03 9.10 -23.34
N VAL A 167 19.17 9.08 -22.68
CA VAL A 167 20.52 9.08 -23.25
C VAL A 167 21.27 7.85 -22.72
N LEU A 168 22.00 7.15 -23.58
CA LEU A 168 22.89 6.06 -23.15
C LEU A 168 24.34 6.51 -23.23
N LEU A 169 25.08 6.24 -22.16
CA LEU A 169 26.50 6.59 -22.00
C LEU A 169 27.29 5.33 -21.66
N ALA A 170 28.42 5.12 -22.33
CA ALA A 170 29.35 4.03 -22.06
C ALA A 170 30.66 4.60 -21.49
N PHE A 171 31.02 4.23 -20.28
CA PHE A 171 32.35 4.50 -19.74
C PHE A 171 33.27 3.34 -20.15
N VAL A 172 34.41 3.63 -20.78
CA VAL A 172 35.37 2.62 -21.24
C VAL A 172 36.74 2.91 -20.64
N LEU A 173 37.36 1.91 -20.02
CA LEU A 173 38.70 1.97 -19.45
C LEU A 173 39.60 0.96 -20.18
N LEU A 174 40.75 1.39 -20.66
CA LEU A 174 41.75 0.58 -21.35
C LEU A 174 43.02 0.46 -20.49
N GLY A 175 43.64 -0.71 -20.49
CA GLY A 175 44.89 -0.96 -19.78
C GLY A 175 44.69 -1.59 -18.39
N SER A 176 45.68 -1.44 -17.51
CA SER A 176 45.76 -2.13 -16.21
C SER A 176 45.46 -1.25 -14.99
N THR A 177 45.08 0.01 -15.21
CA THR A 177 44.85 0.98 -14.13
C THR A 177 43.43 0.79 -13.57
N GLU A 178 43.29 0.70 -12.25
CA GLU A 178 41.98 0.70 -11.60
C GLU A 178 41.46 2.14 -11.49
N ALA A 179 40.16 2.34 -11.71
CA ALA A 179 39.52 3.64 -11.53
C ALA A 179 38.17 3.47 -10.84
N ALA A 180 37.74 4.47 -10.06
CA ALA A 180 36.44 4.45 -9.40
C ALA A 180 35.72 5.80 -9.54
N LEU A 181 34.58 5.78 -10.25
CA LEU A 181 33.76 6.96 -10.49
C LEU A 181 32.90 7.25 -9.25
N ALA A 182 33.06 8.43 -8.65
CA ALA A 182 32.30 8.87 -7.49
C ALA A 182 31.01 9.59 -7.88
N HIS A 183 31.03 10.42 -8.93
CA HIS A 183 29.86 11.19 -9.34
C HIS A 183 29.87 11.51 -10.84
N MET A 184 28.68 11.62 -11.44
CA MET A 184 28.48 12.10 -12.81
C MET A 184 27.29 13.06 -12.85
N GLU A 185 27.46 14.21 -13.49
CA GLU A 185 26.47 15.30 -13.59
C GLU A 185 26.35 15.83 -15.02
N ALA A 186 25.18 16.32 -15.43
CA ALA A 186 24.94 16.87 -16.77
C ALA A 186 24.52 18.32 -16.60
N GLY A 187 25.44 19.24 -16.89
CA GLY A 187 25.35 20.70 -16.73
C GLY A 187 24.47 21.23 -15.59
N VAL A 188 24.14 22.52 -15.66
CA VAL A 188 23.28 23.15 -14.65
C VAL A 188 21.81 22.82 -14.96
N PRO A 189 21.05 22.21 -14.02
CA PRO A 189 19.66 21.85 -14.24
C PRO A 189 18.78 23.03 -14.65
N GLU A 190 17.74 22.73 -15.44
CA GLU A 190 16.59 23.64 -15.59
C GLU A 190 15.98 23.81 -14.20
N LYS A 191 15.89 25.06 -13.68
CA LYS A 191 15.36 25.35 -12.35
C LYS A 191 13.98 24.71 -12.20
N ARG A 192 13.88 23.68 -11.36
CA ARG A 192 12.64 23.13 -10.82
C ARG A 192 12.73 23.20 -9.31
N ALA A 193 11.96 24.11 -8.73
CA ALA A 193 11.98 24.35 -7.30
C ALA A 193 10.94 23.47 -6.60
N THR A 194 11.43 22.51 -5.82
CA THR A 194 10.86 22.17 -4.50
C THR A 194 11.97 22.10 -3.45
N GLY A 195 12.92 23.04 -3.48
CA GLY A 195 14.20 23.02 -2.71
C GLY A 195 15.25 22.17 -3.43
N GLU A 196 16.24 22.68 -4.17
CA GLU A 196 17.39 23.47 -3.70
C GLU A 196 18.11 24.25 -4.84
N LEU A 197 18.86 25.31 -4.50
CA LEU A 197 20.27 25.56 -4.92
C LEU A 197 20.87 26.74 -4.10
N GLY A 198 21.90 26.46 -3.28
CA GLY A 198 22.96 27.39 -2.85
C GLY A 198 22.59 28.61 -1.98
N LEU A 199 22.99 28.57 -0.70
CA LEU A 199 23.03 29.74 0.19
C LEU A 199 23.96 30.85 -0.36
N PRO A 200 23.59 32.14 -0.26
CA PRO A 200 24.56 33.17 0.09
C PRO A 200 24.94 32.99 1.55
N GLU A 201 26.23 32.82 1.83
CA GLU A 201 26.78 32.99 3.18
C GLU A 201 26.35 34.36 3.73
N THR A 202 25.96 34.39 5.01
CA THR A 202 25.63 35.56 5.85
C THR A 202 24.16 35.99 5.91
N ALA A 203 23.36 35.27 6.72
CA ALA A 203 22.24 35.88 7.44
C ALA A 203 22.77 36.41 8.80
N PRO A 204 22.47 37.65 9.20
CA PRO A 204 22.93 38.19 10.48
C PRO A 204 22.22 37.53 11.67
N ASP A 205 23.01 37.08 12.65
CA ASP A 205 22.54 36.52 13.93
C ASP A 205 21.66 37.52 14.69
N PHE A 206 20.50 37.07 15.18
CA PHE A 206 19.79 37.71 16.27
C PHE A 206 19.78 36.78 17.50
N PRO A 207 20.03 37.31 18.72
CA PRO A 207 19.92 36.52 19.94
C PRO A 207 18.48 36.04 20.15
N LEU A 208 18.34 34.79 20.58
CA LEU A 208 17.08 34.17 20.99
C LEU A 208 16.38 35.06 22.03
N LEU A 209 15.07 35.29 21.86
CA LEU A 209 14.23 35.95 22.86
C LEU A 209 14.44 35.30 24.24
N ALA A 210 14.68 36.13 25.27
CA ALA A 210 14.93 35.64 26.63
C ALA A 210 13.70 34.89 27.19
N LYS A 211 13.96 33.71 27.72
CA LYS A 211 13.02 32.62 28.07
C LYS A 211 12.27 32.86 29.40
N ALA A 212 11.60 34.00 29.55
CA ALA A 212 11.06 34.43 30.85
C ALA A 212 9.52 34.30 31.03
N SER A 213 8.74 34.00 29.99
CA SER A 213 7.28 33.81 30.13
C SER A 213 6.89 32.34 30.21
N VAL A 214 5.93 32.01 31.08
CA VAL A 214 5.19 30.75 30.99
C VAL A 214 4.24 30.90 29.80
N LEU A 215 4.54 30.20 28.71
CA LEU A 215 3.69 30.19 27.53
C LEU A 215 2.36 29.47 27.84
N PRO A 216 1.23 29.92 27.27
CA PRO A 216 -0.01 29.16 27.31
C PRO A 216 0.20 27.72 26.81
N ALA A 217 -0.51 26.76 27.39
CA ALA A 217 -0.42 25.35 26.94
C ALA A 217 -0.94 25.15 25.51
N ALA A 218 -1.76 26.08 25.01
CA ALA A 218 -2.24 26.08 23.64
C ALA A 218 -2.52 27.52 23.17
N VAL A 219 -2.28 27.76 21.88
CA VAL A 219 -2.61 28.98 21.16
C VAL A 219 -3.20 28.61 19.80
N ASP A 220 -4.30 29.24 19.42
CA ASP A 220 -4.95 29.03 18.12
C ASP A 220 -5.31 30.38 17.48
N LEU A 221 -4.54 30.78 16.47
CA LEU A 221 -4.75 32.02 15.70
C LEU A 221 -5.58 31.79 14.44
N SER A 222 -6.13 30.58 14.21
CA SER A 222 -6.84 30.25 12.96
C SER A 222 -8.07 31.12 12.70
N ALA A 223 -8.70 31.66 13.76
CA ALA A 223 -9.82 32.59 13.64
C ALA A 223 -9.42 33.98 13.08
N GLU A 224 -8.14 34.34 13.18
CA GLU A 224 -7.58 35.60 12.68
C GLU A 224 -7.07 35.47 11.25
N CYS A 225 -6.98 34.25 10.72
CA CYS A 225 -6.57 34.01 9.34
C CYS A 225 -7.69 34.31 8.33
N ALA A 226 -7.29 34.64 7.10
CA ALA A 226 -8.20 34.65 5.96
C ALA A 226 -8.85 33.26 5.74
N PRO A 227 -10.04 33.16 5.10
CA PRO A 227 -10.66 31.88 4.77
C PRO A 227 -9.71 30.93 4.03
N VAL A 228 -9.79 29.62 4.33
CA VAL A 228 -8.98 28.59 3.67
C VAL A 228 -9.33 28.50 2.18
N ASN A 229 -8.35 28.78 1.33
CA ASN A 229 -8.43 28.67 -0.13
C ASN A 229 -7.72 27.40 -0.63
N ASP A 230 -8.00 27.02 -1.88
CA ASP A 230 -7.50 25.79 -2.51
C ASP A 230 -6.57 26.15 -3.70
N GLN A 231 -5.34 25.63 -3.68
CA GLN A 231 -4.35 25.80 -4.76
C GLN A 231 -4.72 24.99 -6.02
N MET A 232 -5.69 24.07 -5.91
CA MET A 232 -6.12 23.16 -6.96
C MET A 232 -4.91 22.40 -7.56
N GLN A 233 -4.78 22.40 -8.90
CA GLN A 233 -3.77 21.61 -9.60
C GLN A 233 -2.40 22.29 -9.74
N TRP A 234 -2.25 23.54 -9.31
CA TRP A 234 -0.97 24.25 -9.45
C TRP A 234 -0.02 23.94 -8.31
N GLY A 235 1.29 23.93 -8.59
CA GLY A 235 2.37 23.87 -7.61
C GLY A 235 2.55 25.16 -6.79
N ALA A 236 1.45 25.82 -6.42
CA ALA A 236 1.46 27.16 -5.82
C ALA A 236 1.54 27.18 -4.28
N CYS A 237 1.80 26.03 -3.62
CA CYS A 237 1.77 25.88 -2.17
C CYS A 237 2.60 26.94 -1.41
N THR A 238 3.77 27.33 -1.93
CA THR A 238 4.61 28.38 -1.33
C THR A 238 3.97 29.76 -1.36
N ALA A 239 3.29 30.15 -2.45
CA ALA A 239 2.57 31.41 -2.52
C ALA A 239 1.33 31.43 -1.62
N PHE A 240 0.71 30.27 -1.38
CA PHE A 240 -0.38 30.15 -0.41
C PHE A 240 0.11 30.20 1.05
N ALA A 241 1.22 29.54 1.36
CA ALA A 241 1.82 29.60 2.70
C ALA A 241 2.28 31.04 3.03
N VAL A 242 2.97 31.70 2.11
CA VAL A 242 3.54 33.04 2.31
C VAL A 242 2.50 34.15 2.16
N GLY A 243 1.75 34.18 1.06
CA GLY A 243 0.79 35.25 0.76
C GLY A 243 -0.58 35.00 1.40
N ASP A 244 -1.27 33.95 0.95
CA ASP A 244 -2.67 33.66 1.33
C ASP A 244 -2.84 33.44 2.85
N SER A 245 -1.81 32.89 3.50
CA SER A 245 -1.81 32.61 4.94
C SER A 245 -1.05 33.67 5.74
N ALA A 246 0.29 33.70 5.69
CA ALA A 246 1.07 34.50 6.61
C ALA A 246 0.95 36.01 6.39
N TYR A 247 1.11 36.47 5.15
CA TYR A 247 1.07 37.91 4.87
C TYR A 247 -0.33 38.51 5.04
N ASN A 248 -1.39 37.78 4.66
CA ASN A 248 -2.75 38.19 4.96
C ASN A 248 -3.01 38.34 6.46
N HIS A 249 -2.46 37.46 7.30
CA HIS A 249 -2.57 37.59 8.76
C HIS A 249 -1.86 38.85 9.26
N GLU A 250 -0.64 39.12 8.81
CA GLU A 250 0.11 40.36 9.14
C GLU A 250 -0.65 41.63 8.74
N LEU A 251 -1.21 41.69 7.52
CA LEU A 251 -2.03 42.83 7.08
C LEU A 251 -3.29 43.00 7.94
N GLY A 252 -3.87 41.89 8.40
CA GLY A 252 -4.99 41.91 9.34
C GLY A 252 -4.61 42.51 10.69
N GLN A 253 -3.42 42.19 11.21
CA GLN A 253 -2.89 42.75 12.47
C GLN A 253 -2.59 44.25 12.33
N VAL A 254 -1.86 44.65 11.28
CA VAL A 254 -1.42 46.03 11.10
C VAL A 254 -2.57 46.95 10.68
N TYR A 255 -3.42 46.50 9.74
CA TYR A 255 -4.42 47.36 9.11
C TYR A 255 -5.88 47.06 9.48
N GLY A 256 -6.15 45.99 10.24
CA GLY A 256 -7.52 45.59 10.61
C GLY A 256 -8.31 46.69 11.31
N ALA A 257 -7.66 47.41 12.23
CA ALA A 257 -8.25 48.55 12.94
C ALA A 257 -8.62 49.74 12.01
N TYR A 258 -7.99 49.85 10.83
CA TYR A 258 -8.24 50.91 9.84
C TYR A 258 -9.27 50.50 8.78
N GLY A 259 -9.91 49.34 8.94
CA GLY A 259 -10.94 48.83 8.04
C GLY A 259 -10.46 47.77 7.05
N TRP A 260 -9.25 47.23 7.22
CA TRP A 260 -8.80 46.06 6.47
C TRP A 260 -9.60 44.83 6.88
N ASN A 261 -10.28 44.18 5.94
CA ASN A 261 -11.18 43.07 6.22
C ASN A 261 -10.80 41.82 5.43
N LEU A 262 -10.22 40.81 6.09
CA LEU A 262 -9.79 39.56 5.47
C LEU A 262 -10.93 38.70 4.89
N GLN A 263 -12.20 39.05 5.12
CA GLN A 263 -13.34 38.44 4.43
C GLN A 263 -13.59 39.04 3.03
N SER A 264 -12.97 40.18 2.72
CA SER A 264 -13.10 40.89 1.43
C SER A 264 -11.92 40.55 0.51
N PRO A 265 -12.17 40.09 -0.73
CA PRO A 265 -11.12 39.90 -1.74
C PRO A 265 -10.35 41.19 -2.07
N ALA A 266 -10.91 42.37 -1.80
CA ALA A 266 -10.20 43.65 -1.98
C ALA A 266 -9.16 43.92 -0.88
N ASN A 267 -9.18 43.13 0.20
CA ASN A 267 -8.31 43.25 1.37
C ASN A 267 -7.67 41.89 1.70
N ARG A 268 -7.40 41.10 0.66
CA ARG A 268 -6.57 39.89 0.73
C ARG A 268 -5.57 39.92 -0.41
N VAL A 269 -4.38 39.42 -0.18
CA VAL A 269 -3.35 39.30 -1.21
C VAL A 269 -3.57 38.07 -2.08
N SER A 270 -3.18 38.21 -3.35
CA SER A 270 -3.30 37.18 -4.36
C SER A 270 -2.12 36.22 -4.34
N PRO A 271 -2.33 34.92 -4.05
CA PRO A 271 -1.29 33.92 -4.25
C PRO A 271 -0.95 33.74 -5.75
N LYS A 272 -1.87 34.07 -6.68
CA LYS A 272 -1.63 33.97 -8.14
C LYS A 272 -0.54 34.95 -8.57
N TYR A 273 -0.67 36.22 -8.18
CA TYR A 273 0.30 37.25 -8.54
C TYR A 273 1.68 36.88 -8.04
N LEU A 274 1.78 36.52 -6.76
CA LEU A 274 3.04 36.18 -6.12
C LEU A 274 3.70 34.92 -6.73
N TYR A 275 2.91 33.88 -7.04
CA TYR A 275 3.37 32.65 -7.69
C TYR A 275 3.91 32.89 -9.10
N ILE A 276 3.15 33.60 -9.94
CA ILE A 276 3.55 33.91 -11.32
C ILE A 276 4.77 34.84 -11.30
N LYS A 277 4.77 35.86 -10.44
CA LYS A 277 5.88 36.81 -10.35
C LYS A 277 7.18 36.14 -9.93
N SER A 278 7.11 35.25 -8.93
CA SER A 278 8.26 34.45 -8.52
C SER A 278 8.71 33.48 -9.61
N GLY A 279 7.76 32.96 -10.42
CA GLY A 279 8.06 32.16 -11.62
C GLY A 279 8.87 32.93 -12.66
N GLU A 280 8.45 34.16 -12.99
CA GLU A 280 9.13 35.03 -13.93
C GLU A 280 10.56 35.36 -13.49
N LEU A 281 10.71 35.77 -12.23
CA LEU A 281 11.98 36.20 -11.66
C LEU A 281 12.94 35.02 -11.46
N GLY A 282 12.39 33.86 -11.09
CA GLY A 282 13.13 32.62 -10.95
C GLY A 282 13.53 31.97 -12.28
N GLY A 283 12.92 32.39 -13.40
CA GLY A 283 13.18 31.82 -14.73
C GLY A 283 12.44 30.50 -15.01
N PHE A 284 11.33 30.25 -14.30
CA PHE A 284 10.50 29.06 -14.48
C PHE A 284 9.64 29.16 -15.75
N PRO A 285 9.30 28.02 -16.40
CA PRO A 285 8.34 28.02 -17.49
C PRO A 285 7.00 28.63 -17.06
N ALA A 286 6.32 29.28 -18.00
CA ALA A 286 5.01 29.88 -17.79
C ALA A 286 3.90 28.82 -17.65
N SER A 287 3.93 28.06 -16.56
CA SER A 287 3.00 26.97 -16.23
C SER A 287 2.71 26.89 -14.73
N GLY A 288 1.51 26.39 -14.42
CA GLY A 288 1.09 26.00 -13.07
C GLY A 288 1.76 24.75 -12.52
N ASP A 289 2.48 23.98 -13.35
CA ASP A 289 2.98 22.63 -12.98
C ASP A 289 4.23 22.64 -12.08
N TYR A 290 4.83 23.81 -11.83
CA TYR A 290 6.14 23.92 -11.19
C TYR A 290 6.04 24.56 -9.82
N GLY A 291 6.67 23.97 -8.80
CA GLY A 291 6.83 24.62 -7.50
C GLY A 291 7.67 25.91 -7.55
N ARG A 292 7.72 26.62 -6.42
CA ARG A 292 8.65 27.76 -6.18
C ARG A 292 9.41 27.51 -4.88
N TYR A 293 10.56 28.13 -4.70
CA TYR A 293 11.27 28.09 -3.41
C TYR A 293 10.61 29.05 -2.41
N THR A 294 10.47 28.64 -1.15
CA THR A 294 9.71 29.41 -0.15
C THR A 294 10.38 30.73 0.19
N ASP A 295 11.70 30.70 0.41
CA ASP A 295 12.58 31.86 0.60
C ASP A 295 12.54 32.82 -0.59
N GLU A 296 12.68 32.33 -1.84
CA GLU A 296 12.56 33.19 -3.02
C GLU A 296 11.19 33.88 -3.10
N VAL A 297 10.11 33.19 -2.74
CA VAL A 297 8.76 33.76 -2.73
C VAL A 297 8.64 34.87 -1.67
N ILE A 298 9.25 34.69 -0.49
CA ILE A 298 9.28 35.72 0.57
C ILE A 298 10.14 36.92 0.13
N ASP A 299 11.32 36.67 -0.46
CA ASP A 299 12.17 37.73 -1.01
C ASP A 299 11.47 38.52 -2.12
N ASN A 300 10.71 37.83 -2.97
CA ASN A 300 9.95 38.49 -4.03
C ASN A 300 8.78 39.32 -3.47
N LEU A 301 8.15 38.87 -2.39
CA LEU A 301 7.15 39.67 -1.67
C LEU A 301 7.78 40.95 -1.11
N MET A 302 8.96 40.87 -0.49
CA MET A 302 9.69 42.02 0.04
C MET A 302 10.10 43.01 -1.07
N ASN A 303 10.70 42.51 -2.15
CA ASN A 303 11.29 43.37 -3.18
C ASN A 303 10.26 43.88 -4.20
N TYR A 304 9.30 43.05 -4.58
CA TYR A 304 8.37 43.30 -5.70
C TYR A 304 6.90 43.37 -5.31
N GLY A 305 6.54 42.89 -4.11
CA GLY A 305 5.17 42.94 -3.58
C GLY A 305 4.19 42.03 -4.28
N THR A 306 2.91 42.19 -3.94
CA THR A 306 1.82 41.39 -4.51
C THR A 306 0.55 42.20 -4.76
N ALA A 307 -0.36 41.68 -5.59
CA ALA A 307 -1.66 42.30 -5.84
C ALA A 307 -2.73 41.80 -4.87
N THR A 308 -3.88 42.47 -4.81
CA THR A 308 -5.06 41.94 -4.10
C THR A 308 -5.76 40.83 -4.89
N ASP A 309 -6.47 39.93 -4.20
CA ASP A 309 -7.35 38.92 -4.78
C ASP A 309 -8.39 39.54 -5.73
N ALA A 310 -8.88 40.75 -5.44
CA ALA A 310 -9.83 41.46 -6.31
C ALA A 310 -9.22 41.88 -7.66
N ASN A 311 -7.94 42.26 -7.68
CA ASN A 311 -7.25 42.75 -8.87
C ASN A 311 -6.44 41.66 -9.61
N ALA A 312 -6.15 40.55 -8.93
CA ALA A 312 -5.49 39.37 -9.48
C ALA A 312 -6.11 38.08 -8.90
N PRO A 313 -7.36 37.75 -9.24
CA PRO A 313 -8.05 36.61 -8.64
C PRO A 313 -7.36 35.29 -8.99
N TYR A 314 -7.35 34.35 -8.04
CA TYR A 314 -6.85 33.00 -8.26
C TYR A 314 -7.86 32.18 -9.10
N ASP A 315 -7.70 32.22 -10.42
CA ASP A 315 -8.62 31.65 -11.43
C ASP A 315 -8.01 30.51 -12.25
N MET A 316 -6.83 30.01 -11.85
CA MET A 316 -6.07 28.96 -12.54
C MET A 316 -5.66 29.31 -13.99
N VAL A 317 -5.64 30.59 -14.36
CA VAL A 317 -5.11 31.05 -15.65
C VAL A 317 -3.69 31.54 -15.47
N TYR A 318 -2.71 30.91 -16.13
CA TYR A 318 -1.32 31.37 -16.09
C TYR A 318 -1.14 32.54 -17.06
N ASP A 319 -1.39 33.75 -16.58
CA ASP A 319 -1.14 34.99 -17.30
C ASP A 319 -0.43 36.03 -16.44
N ASN A 320 0.46 36.80 -17.06
CA ASN A 320 1.18 37.89 -16.42
C ASN A 320 0.74 39.27 -16.95
N ASN A 321 -0.40 39.32 -17.63
CA ASN A 321 -0.98 40.56 -18.15
C ASN A 321 -1.74 41.29 -17.05
N TRP A 322 -1.00 41.80 -16.07
CA TRP A 322 -1.57 42.46 -14.91
C TRP A 322 -2.22 43.79 -15.26
N SER A 323 -3.41 44.02 -14.69
CA SER A 323 -4.08 45.32 -14.78
C SER A 323 -3.24 46.41 -14.12
N SER A 324 -3.42 47.67 -14.52
CA SER A 324 -2.78 48.79 -13.81
C SER A 324 -3.10 48.78 -12.31
N ALA A 325 -4.31 48.35 -11.92
CA ALA A 325 -4.68 48.25 -10.51
C ALA A 325 -3.86 47.19 -9.76
N ALA A 326 -3.66 46.00 -10.35
CA ALA A 326 -2.81 44.96 -9.76
C ALA A 326 -1.34 45.41 -9.65
N LEU A 327 -0.84 46.16 -10.63
CA LEU A 327 0.51 46.71 -10.59
C LEU A 327 0.68 47.83 -9.57
N GLU A 328 -0.35 48.64 -9.31
CA GLU A 328 -0.31 49.64 -8.23
C GLU A 328 -0.42 49.00 -6.84
N ASP A 329 -1.19 47.92 -6.69
CA ASP A 329 -1.26 47.15 -5.44
C ASP A 329 0.13 46.60 -5.06
N ALA A 330 0.82 45.96 -6.02
CA ALA A 330 2.13 45.35 -5.80
C ALA A 330 3.24 46.34 -5.42
N LYS A 331 3.06 47.64 -5.69
CA LYS A 331 4.04 48.64 -5.25
C LYS A 331 4.05 48.85 -3.74
N VAL A 332 2.88 48.71 -3.10
CA VAL A 332 2.66 49.05 -1.69
C VAL A 332 2.50 47.82 -0.80
N LEU A 333 1.93 46.71 -1.32
CA LEU A 333 1.75 45.47 -0.55
C LEU A 333 3.05 44.65 -0.54
N LYS A 334 3.98 45.04 0.33
CA LYS A 334 5.30 44.46 0.52
C LYS A 334 5.62 44.36 2.00
N ILE A 335 6.23 43.25 2.40
CA ILE A 335 6.84 43.13 3.72
C ILE A 335 8.11 43.99 3.80
N GLU A 336 8.43 44.46 4.99
CA GLU A 336 9.65 45.23 5.26
C GLU A 336 10.88 44.31 5.36
N SER A 337 10.74 43.19 6.07
CA SER A 337 11.83 42.25 6.31
C SER A 337 11.32 40.83 6.59
N TRP A 338 12.21 39.84 6.45
CA TRP A 338 11.96 38.46 6.84
C TRP A 338 13.23 37.77 7.35
N ARG A 339 13.04 36.62 8.04
CA ARG A 339 14.13 35.74 8.46
C ARG A 339 13.69 34.29 8.60
N GLU A 340 14.64 33.37 8.55
CA GLU A 340 14.44 31.97 8.98
C GLU A 340 14.39 31.89 10.52
N VAL A 341 13.53 31.02 11.05
CA VAL A 341 13.33 30.79 12.47
C VAL A 341 13.78 29.36 12.81
N PRO A 342 14.67 29.17 13.79
CA PRO A 342 15.00 27.83 14.27
C PRO A 342 13.75 27.10 14.73
N CYS A 343 13.49 25.91 14.18
CA CYS A 343 12.28 25.13 14.50
C CYS A 343 12.53 23.63 14.73
N ASN A 344 13.77 23.15 14.55
CA ASN A 344 14.09 21.72 14.53
C ASN A 344 14.75 21.22 15.83
N THR A 345 14.79 22.06 16.86
CA THR A 345 15.30 21.76 18.20
C THR A 345 14.25 22.18 19.23
N ASP A 346 14.36 21.72 20.49
CA ASP A 346 13.40 22.12 21.54
C ASP A 346 13.35 23.64 21.75
N ASP A 347 14.51 24.30 21.75
CA ASP A 347 14.57 25.76 21.81
C ASP A 347 13.98 26.41 20.55
N GLY A 348 14.05 25.73 19.41
CA GLY A 348 13.39 26.13 18.17
C GLY A 348 11.86 26.02 18.25
N ILE A 349 11.34 24.89 18.75
CA ILE A 349 9.91 24.71 19.02
C ILE A 349 9.40 25.80 19.96
N ASP A 350 10.11 26.05 21.08
CA ASP A 350 9.79 27.13 22.02
C ASP A 350 9.85 28.52 21.36
N THR A 351 10.75 28.72 20.39
CA THR A 351 10.84 29.97 19.62
C THR A 351 9.61 30.18 18.75
N VAL A 352 9.18 29.14 18.03
CA VAL A 352 7.94 29.18 17.23
C VAL A 352 6.73 29.43 18.13
N LYS A 353 6.65 28.77 19.30
CA LYS A 353 5.56 28.98 20.28
C LYS A 353 5.52 30.41 20.81
N ARG A 354 6.67 31.03 21.12
CA ARG A 354 6.74 32.45 21.55
C ARG A 354 6.22 33.38 20.47
N ILE A 355 6.61 33.17 19.22
CA ILE A 355 6.14 34.00 18.10
C ILE A 355 4.61 33.93 17.98
N LEU A 356 4.04 32.73 18.10
CA LEU A 356 2.59 32.53 18.08
C LEU A 356 1.88 33.15 19.30
N ALA A 357 2.42 32.95 20.50
CA ALA A 357 1.73 33.31 21.76
C ALA A 357 1.92 34.78 22.17
N GLU A 358 3.13 35.32 21.99
CA GLU A 358 3.51 36.63 22.50
C GLU A 358 3.41 37.70 21.43
N GLN A 359 3.75 37.36 20.17
CA GLN A 359 3.67 38.29 19.04
C GLN A 359 2.36 38.13 18.26
N GLY A 360 1.61 37.05 18.51
CA GLY A 360 0.38 36.76 17.77
C GLY A 360 0.62 36.49 16.29
N LYS A 361 1.84 36.11 15.87
CA LYS A 361 2.21 35.95 14.45
C LYS A 361 2.17 34.50 14.00
N VAL A 362 1.74 34.26 12.76
CA VAL A 362 1.75 32.95 12.10
C VAL A 362 3.00 32.78 11.21
N LEU A 363 3.45 31.54 10.99
CA LEU A 363 4.74 31.29 10.32
C LEU A 363 4.57 30.41 9.07
N PRO A 364 4.97 30.85 7.87
CA PRO A 364 5.08 29.93 6.74
C PRO A 364 6.23 28.96 6.97
N MET A 365 6.05 27.72 6.50
CA MET A 365 7.04 26.67 6.61
C MET A 365 7.10 25.82 5.34
N ARG A 366 8.25 25.18 5.14
CA ARG A 366 8.44 24.12 4.14
C ARG A 366 8.69 22.78 4.83
N VAL A 367 8.30 21.69 4.19
CA VAL A 367 8.41 20.32 4.73
C VAL A 367 8.45 19.30 3.60
N ASN A 368 9.15 18.19 3.80
CA ASN A 368 9.04 17.00 2.97
C ASN A 368 7.91 16.11 3.49
N LEU A 369 6.98 15.75 2.62
CA LEU A 369 5.85 14.90 2.97
C LEU A 369 6.17 13.43 2.71
N ASP A 370 5.65 12.54 3.56
CA ASP A 370 5.62 11.10 3.31
C ASP A 370 4.27 10.65 2.72
N ILE A 371 4.16 9.37 2.40
CA ILE A 371 2.94 8.80 1.77
C ILE A 371 1.72 8.83 2.69
N THR A 372 1.89 9.05 4.00
CA THR A 372 0.79 9.03 4.97
C THR A 372 0.11 10.39 5.07
N PHE A 373 0.83 11.49 4.80
CA PHE A 373 0.30 12.84 4.93
C PHE A 373 -0.98 13.11 4.11
N PRO A 374 -1.11 12.67 2.84
CA PRO A 374 -2.32 12.93 2.06
C PRO A 374 -3.60 12.32 2.67
N SER A 375 -3.47 11.25 3.46
CA SER A 375 -4.57 10.46 4.00
C SER A 375 -4.99 10.83 5.44
N LEU A 376 -4.50 11.96 5.98
CA LEU A 376 -4.84 12.40 7.33
C LEU A 376 -6.34 12.68 7.51
N LEU A 377 -6.92 12.07 8.54
CA LEU A 377 -8.31 12.28 8.94
C LEU A 377 -8.45 13.51 9.86
N PRO A 378 -9.66 14.10 10.00
CA PRO A 378 -9.91 15.23 10.89
C PRO A 378 -9.44 14.96 12.33
N GLY A 379 -8.66 15.89 12.89
CA GLY A 379 -8.16 15.82 14.26
C GLY A 379 -6.93 14.93 14.48
N GLN A 380 -6.46 14.21 13.46
CA GLN A 380 -5.24 13.42 13.56
C GLN A 380 -3.98 14.29 13.61
N VAL A 381 -2.97 13.78 14.34
CA VAL A 381 -1.63 14.34 14.40
C VAL A 381 -0.72 13.56 13.45
N TRP A 382 -0.07 14.27 12.55
CA TRP A 382 0.86 13.69 11.61
C TRP A 382 2.26 13.55 12.20
N TYR A 383 2.79 12.35 12.05
CA TYR A 383 4.16 11.98 12.36
C TYR A 383 4.88 11.61 11.07
N TYR A 384 6.00 12.28 10.80
CA TYR A 384 6.84 11.88 9.67
C TYR A 384 7.45 10.51 9.95
N THR A 385 7.18 9.55 9.06
CA THR A 385 7.65 8.18 9.18
C THR A 385 8.92 7.96 8.36
N TRP A 386 8.79 7.70 7.06
CA TRP A 386 9.88 7.50 6.11
C TRP A 386 9.38 7.61 4.65
N GLY A 387 10.28 7.98 3.74
CA GLY A 387 9.97 8.20 2.32
C GLY A 387 9.49 9.63 2.05
N THR A 388 9.98 10.27 0.99
CA THR A 388 9.52 11.59 0.55
C THR A 388 8.74 11.45 -0.75
N ILE A 389 7.50 11.93 -0.78
CA ILE A 389 6.69 12.01 -1.99
C ILE A 389 6.83 13.38 -2.68
N GLY A 390 7.45 14.35 -1.99
CA GLY A 390 7.75 15.69 -2.52
C GLY A 390 7.84 16.75 -1.41
N GLY A 391 8.43 17.89 -1.77
CA GLY A 391 8.43 19.09 -0.92
C GLY A 391 7.08 19.82 -0.98
N HIS A 392 6.64 20.32 0.17
CA HIS A 392 5.38 21.06 0.34
C HIS A 392 5.58 22.29 1.23
N ALA A 393 4.67 23.26 1.13
CA ALA A 393 4.70 24.46 1.96
C ALA A 393 3.32 24.75 2.57
N MET A 394 3.32 25.12 3.84
CA MET A 394 2.12 25.31 4.66
C MET A 394 2.36 26.42 5.68
N CYS A 395 1.38 26.77 6.51
CA CYS A 395 1.52 27.84 7.50
C CYS A 395 1.13 27.37 8.91
N ILE A 396 2.02 27.57 9.88
CA ILE A 396 1.79 27.30 11.30
C ILE A 396 0.93 28.42 11.88
N VAL A 397 -0.23 28.06 12.43
CA VAL A 397 -1.25 29.00 12.92
C VAL A 397 -1.58 28.82 14.41
N GLY A 398 -0.93 27.87 15.07
CA GLY A 398 -1.16 27.60 16.48
C GLY A 398 -0.37 26.40 16.96
N TYR A 399 -0.50 26.11 18.24
CA TYR A 399 0.06 24.93 18.87
C TYR A 399 -0.81 24.49 20.04
N ASP A 400 -0.70 23.22 20.41
CA ASP A 400 -1.35 22.66 21.57
C ASP A 400 -0.45 21.56 22.12
N ASP A 401 0.01 21.76 23.35
CA ASP A 401 0.93 20.86 24.04
C ASP A 401 0.26 19.55 24.44
N SER A 402 -1.09 19.49 24.39
CA SER A 402 -1.86 18.25 24.60
C SER A 402 -2.08 17.42 23.33
N LYS A 403 -1.65 17.91 22.16
CA LYS A 403 -1.86 17.22 20.88
C LYS A 403 -0.65 16.35 20.51
N GLY A 404 -0.84 15.02 20.47
CA GLY A 404 0.25 14.09 20.19
C GLY A 404 1.11 13.82 21.42
N ALA A 405 2.21 13.09 21.25
CA ALA A 405 3.02 12.59 22.38
C ALA A 405 3.80 13.70 23.12
N SER A 406 4.30 14.72 22.42
CA SER A 406 4.99 15.87 23.03
C SER A 406 4.37 17.24 22.72
N GLY A 407 3.20 17.24 22.09
CA GLY A 407 2.55 18.43 21.54
C GLY A 407 2.72 18.54 20.03
N ALA A 408 1.88 19.38 19.42
CA ALA A 408 1.86 19.55 17.97
C ALA A 408 1.59 21.01 17.57
N PHE A 409 2.03 21.36 16.37
CA PHE A 409 1.66 22.61 15.72
C PHE A 409 0.39 22.43 14.90
N LYS A 410 -0.56 23.36 15.04
CA LYS A 410 -1.70 23.48 14.14
C LYS A 410 -1.25 24.16 12.86
N VAL A 411 -1.50 23.52 11.73
CA VAL A 411 -0.99 23.94 10.43
C VAL A 411 -2.13 24.10 9.45
N ARG A 412 -2.18 25.24 8.77
CA ARG A 412 -3.07 25.51 7.64
C ARG A 412 -2.45 24.99 6.35
N ASN A 413 -3.21 24.20 5.61
CA ASN A 413 -2.83 23.64 4.32
C ASN A 413 -3.56 24.35 3.15
N SER A 414 -2.99 24.27 1.96
CA SER A 414 -3.49 24.90 0.72
C SER A 414 -4.33 23.96 -0.15
N TRP A 415 -4.80 22.82 0.38
CA TRP A 415 -5.67 21.84 -0.32
C TRP A 415 -7.17 22.05 -0.04
N GLY A 416 -7.53 23.26 0.40
CA GLY A 416 -8.91 23.65 0.61
C GLY A 416 -9.57 23.10 1.88
N ARG A 417 -10.79 23.58 2.15
CA ARG A 417 -11.55 23.29 3.38
C ARG A 417 -12.09 21.87 3.50
N PHE A 418 -11.96 21.03 2.47
CA PHE A 418 -12.49 19.67 2.47
C PHE A 418 -11.44 18.62 2.81
N TRP A 419 -10.17 19.02 2.92
CA TRP A 419 -9.07 18.17 3.32
C TRP A 419 -8.74 18.34 4.82
N GLY A 420 -8.32 17.27 5.48
CA GLY A 420 -7.98 17.27 6.91
C GLY A 420 -9.11 17.75 7.81
N ASP A 421 -8.78 18.49 8.87
CA ASP A 421 -9.74 19.19 9.73
C ASP A 421 -10.08 20.58 9.15
N LYS A 422 -10.95 20.60 8.14
CA LYS A 422 -11.43 21.83 7.48
C LYS A 422 -10.29 22.69 6.87
N GLY A 423 -9.29 22.05 6.30
CA GLY A 423 -8.09 22.68 5.73
C GLY A 423 -6.92 22.83 6.71
N TYR A 424 -7.05 22.29 7.91
CA TYR A 424 -6.00 22.28 8.92
C TYR A 424 -5.58 20.84 9.25
N CYS A 425 -4.37 20.69 9.75
CA CYS A 425 -3.87 19.45 10.33
C CYS A 425 -3.01 19.77 11.55
N TRP A 426 -2.65 18.73 12.31
CA TRP A 426 -1.68 18.84 13.39
C TRP A 426 -0.39 18.14 12.96
N ILE A 427 0.76 18.79 13.15
CA ILE A 427 2.07 18.20 12.90
C ILE A 427 2.81 18.11 14.22
N ALA A 428 3.21 16.89 14.59
CA ALA A 428 3.90 16.61 15.84
C ALA A 428 5.25 17.35 15.93
N TYR A 429 5.66 17.79 17.12
CA TYR A 429 6.98 18.41 17.30
C TYR A 429 8.13 17.45 16.96
N GLU A 430 7.89 16.14 17.08
CA GLU A 430 8.80 15.07 16.66
C GLU A 430 9.12 15.16 15.17
N SER A 431 8.12 15.47 14.34
CA SER A 431 8.32 15.65 12.89
C SER A 431 9.21 16.85 12.57
N PHE A 432 9.15 17.92 13.37
CA PHE A 432 10.04 19.09 13.23
C PHE A 432 11.49 18.76 13.60
N ARG A 433 11.69 17.85 14.56
CA ARG A 433 13.03 17.38 14.94
C ARG A 433 13.59 16.33 13.97
N ASN A 434 12.75 15.77 13.10
CA ASN A 434 13.16 14.74 12.16
C ASN A 434 13.98 15.36 11.00
N PRO A 435 15.27 14.99 10.83
CA PRO A 435 16.12 15.58 9.81
C PRO A 435 15.66 15.27 8.37
N TYR A 436 14.88 14.19 8.17
CA TYR A 436 14.38 13.78 6.86
C TYR A 436 13.09 14.52 6.44
N ALA A 437 12.31 14.98 7.41
CA ALA A 437 11.17 15.87 7.16
C ALA A 437 11.62 17.25 6.66
N PHE A 438 12.89 17.62 6.89
CA PHE A 438 13.54 18.83 6.38
C PHE A 438 12.71 20.11 6.57
N ILE A 439 12.16 20.28 7.78
CA ILE A 439 11.29 21.42 8.09
C ILE A 439 12.11 22.69 8.25
N ARG A 440 11.64 23.80 7.68
CA ARG A 440 12.14 25.15 7.96
C ARG A 440 10.98 26.13 8.09
N CYS A 441 11.09 27.03 9.07
CA CYS A 441 10.09 28.04 9.37
C CYS A 441 10.64 29.43 9.10
N TYR A 442 9.75 30.35 8.74
CA TYR A 442 10.11 31.74 8.47
C TYR A 442 9.18 32.68 9.24
N THR A 443 9.63 33.89 9.50
CA THR A 443 8.80 34.99 10.00
C THR A 443 9.03 36.21 9.14
N MET A 444 8.00 37.05 9.03
CA MET A 444 8.03 38.30 8.27
C MET A 444 7.50 39.46 9.12
N THR A 445 7.86 40.68 8.72
CA THR A 445 7.41 41.91 9.38
C THR A 445 6.83 42.86 8.34
N GLU A 446 5.62 43.32 8.61
CA GLU A 446 4.99 44.47 7.96
C GLU A 446 5.04 45.64 8.94
N ASP A 447 5.54 46.80 8.50
CA ASP A 447 5.44 48.06 9.24
C ASP A 447 4.28 48.90 8.70
N TYR A 448 3.79 49.85 9.49
CA TYR A 448 2.71 50.74 9.08
C TYR A 448 3.16 51.65 7.91
N GLY A 449 2.68 51.35 6.71
CA GLY A 449 2.88 52.13 5.49
C GLY A 449 1.72 53.09 5.20
N THR A 450 1.99 54.39 5.11
CA THR A 450 0.96 55.38 4.71
C THR A 450 0.48 55.19 3.27
N ASP A 451 1.31 54.59 2.42
CA ASP A 451 1.01 54.26 1.03
C ASP A 451 -0.04 53.13 0.89
N VAL A 452 -0.04 52.13 1.77
CA VAL A 452 -1.10 51.11 1.83
C VAL A 452 -2.44 51.75 2.22
N VAL A 453 -2.44 52.63 3.23
CA VAL A 453 -3.63 53.36 3.68
C VAL A 453 -4.23 54.21 2.56
N ASP A 454 -3.38 55.00 1.88
CA ASP A 454 -3.79 55.85 0.76
C ASP A 454 -4.31 55.03 -0.43
N ARG A 455 -3.63 53.92 -0.77
CA ARG A 455 -3.99 53.06 -1.91
C ARG A 455 -5.37 52.44 -1.75
N PHE A 456 -5.67 51.93 -0.55
CA PHE A 456 -6.90 51.17 -0.29
C PHE A 456 -8.01 51.99 0.36
N GLY A 457 -7.80 53.30 0.52
CA GLY A 457 -8.80 54.21 1.10
C GLY A 457 -9.20 53.79 2.52
N LEU A 458 -8.24 53.26 3.28
CA LEU A 458 -8.47 52.85 4.65
C LEU A 458 -8.73 54.08 5.52
N ASN A 459 -9.37 53.88 6.67
CA ASN A 459 -9.59 54.96 7.62
C ASN A 459 -8.25 55.31 8.26
N ALA A 460 -7.49 56.21 7.63
CA ALA A 460 -6.24 56.72 8.17
C ALA A 460 -6.51 57.22 9.60
N PRO A 461 -5.74 56.79 10.61
CA PRO A 461 -5.81 57.41 11.92
C PRO A 461 -5.42 58.89 11.75
N ALA A 462 -5.97 59.76 12.60
CA ALA A 462 -5.62 61.18 12.55
C ALA A 462 -4.11 61.42 12.76
N ILE A 463 -3.40 60.44 13.36
CA ILE A 463 -1.98 60.50 13.73
C ILE A 463 -1.37 59.07 13.58
N PRO A 464 -0.25 58.86 12.85
CA PRO A 464 0.36 57.53 12.62
C PRO A 464 1.14 56.99 13.85
N PRO A 465 1.39 55.68 13.98
CA PRO A 465 2.17 55.11 15.10
C PRO A 465 3.66 55.53 15.09
N VAL A 466 4.34 55.35 16.22
CA VAL A 466 5.79 55.63 16.38
C VAL A 466 6.63 54.52 15.74
N SER A 467 7.63 54.86 14.94
CA SER A 467 8.52 53.92 14.23
C SER A 467 9.88 53.75 14.92
N GLY A 468 10.60 52.67 14.60
CA GLY A 468 12.00 52.47 14.99
C GLY A 468 12.25 52.09 16.46
N LEU A 469 11.23 51.64 17.20
CA LEU A 469 11.36 51.29 18.62
C LEU A 469 12.35 50.12 18.86
N SER A 470 13.15 50.20 19.92
CA SER A 470 14.16 49.21 20.37
C SER A 470 14.34 49.25 21.91
N ALA A 471 14.92 48.19 22.53
CA ALA A 471 15.13 48.05 23.98
C ALA A 471 16.45 47.33 24.35
N THR A 472 17.09 47.67 25.48
CA THR A 472 18.33 47.01 25.95
C THR A 472 18.10 45.66 26.61
N GLN A 473 19.12 44.79 26.49
CA GLN A 473 19.10 43.41 26.95
C GLN A 473 20.39 43.08 27.73
N GLY A 474 20.30 43.10 29.07
CA GLY A 474 21.24 42.34 29.92
C GLY A 474 22.66 42.87 30.21
N THR A 475 22.94 44.18 30.20
CA THR A 475 24.32 44.66 30.52
C THR A 475 24.42 45.95 31.33
N GLU A 476 23.33 46.65 31.65
CA GLU A 476 23.39 47.91 32.39
C GLU A 476 22.83 47.77 33.81
N GLU A 477 23.65 48.11 34.81
CA GLU A 477 23.19 48.35 36.18
C GLU A 477 22.29 49.60 36.16
N GLY A 478 20.97 49.41 36.26
CA GLY A 478 20.06 50.50 36.60
C GLY A 478 18.76 50.65 35.79
N GLY A 479 18.41 49.73 34.88
CA GLY A 479 17.12 49.74 34.18
C GLY A 479 17.14 49.18 32.75
N ILE A 480 16.02 49.33 32.02
CA ILE A 480 15.88 48.96 30.60
C ILE A 480 15.84 50.22 29.74
N HIS A 481 16.74 50.37 28.77
CA HIS A 481 16.85 51.55 27.91
C HIS A 481 16.12 51.31 26.58
N LEU A 482 15.16 52.16 26.26
CA LEU A 482 14.37 52.18 25.02
C LEU A 482 14.85 53.28 24.07
N ALA A 483 14.76 53.08 22.76
CA ALA A 483 15.02 54.12 21.76
C ALA A 483 14.11 53.97 20.52
N TRP A 484 13.72 55.08 19.89
CA TRP A 484 12.83 55.14 18.70
C TRP A 484 13.14 56.34 17.79
N ASP A 485 12.55 56.37 16.60
CA ASP A 485 12.75 57.46 15.63
C ASP A 485 12.08 58.77 16.07
N ALA A 486 12.63 59.91 15.65
CA ALA A 486 12.06 61.22 15.95
C ALA A 486 10.63 61.37 15.42
N TYR A 487 9.68 61.60 16.32
CA TYR A 487 8.26 61.64 16.00
C TYR A 487 7.74 63.07 15.78
N SER A 488 7.02 63.30 14.68
CA SER A 488 6.57 64.65 14.27
C SER A 488 5.06 64.89 14.37
N GLY A 489 4.29 63.89 14.83
CA GLY A 489 2.82 63.92 14.88
C GLY A 489 2.21 64.88 15.92
N GLY A 490 2.99 65.31 16.91
CA GLY A 490 2.56 66.19 18.00
C GLY A 490 1.68 65.50 19.04
N GLY A 491 1.90 65.81 20.33
CA GLY A 491 1.25 65.10 21.46
C GLY A 491 2.29 64.37 22.33
N ALA A 492 1.94 63.98 23.54
CA ALA A 492 2.87 63.26 24.41
C ALA A 492 3.10 61.82 23.91
N LEU A 493 4.29 61.28 24.16
CA LEU A 493 4.62 59.89 23.90
C LEU A 493 4.38 59.07 25.16
N HIS A 494 3.40 58.19 25.10
CA HIS A 494 3.10 57.23 26.15
C HIS A 494 3.99 56.01 25.91
N VAL A 495 4.70 55.56 26.93
CA VAL A 495 5.43 54.29 26.93
C VAL A 495 4.60 53.32 27.75
N MET A 496 4.25 52.17 27.16
CA MET A 496 3.47 51.13 27.82
C MET A 496 4.34 49.91 28.03
N ARG A 497 4.13 49.21 29.15
CA ARG A 497 4.90 48.03 29.53
C ARG A 497 3.99 46.84 29.83
N ASP A 498 4.31 45.67 29.27
CA ASP A 498 3.64 44.37 29.40
C ASP A 498 2.18 44.32 28.89
N SER A 499 1.53 45.46 28.74
CA SER A 499 0.26 45.61 28.02
C SER A 499 0.10 47.05 27.53
N ILE A 500 -0.56 47.24 26.39
CA ILE A 500 -0.88 48.55 25.80
C ILE A 500 -1.73 49.44 26.75
N GLY A 501 -2.36 48.86 27.78
CA GLY A 501 -3.11 49.60 28.80
C GLY A 501 -2.27 50.05 30.00
N ASN A 502 -1.02 49.60 30.13
CA ASN A 502 -0.18 49.85 31.30
C ASN A 502 0.91 50.88 30.97
N GLU A 503 0.55 52.15 31.05
CA GLU A 503 1.44 53.28 30.82
C GLU A 503 2.46 53.44 31.97
N VAL A 504 3.74 53.38 31.63
CA VAL A 504 4.87 53.49 32.57
C VAL A 504 5.62 54.81 32.46
N ALA A 505 5.51 55.51 31.33
CA ALA A 505 6.05 56.85 31.17
C ALA A 505 5.23 57.68 30.17
N VAL A 506 5.29 59.01 30.34
CA VAL A 506 4.76 60.00 29.40
C VAL A 506 5.87 60.98 29.11
N LEU A 507 6.25 61.08 27.85
CA LEU A 507 7.45 61.78 27.38
C LEU A 507 7.07 62.91 26.41
N ASP A 508 7.96 63.88 26.27
CA ASP A 508 7.80 64.93 25.27
C ASP A 508 7.93 64.31 23.86
N PRO A 509 7.17 64.77 22.85
CA PRO A 509 7.27 64.28 21.48
C PRO A 509 8.66 64.40 20.83
N SER A 510 9.55 65.23 21.39
CA SER A 510 10.93 65.36 20.94
C SER A 510 11.89 64.29 21.50
N GLU A 511 11.46 63.51 22.50
CA GLU A 511 12.28 62.43 23.05
C GLU A 511 12.39 61.27 22.05
N THR A 512 13.58 60.67 22.00
CA THR A 512 13.90 59.54 21.11
C THR A 512 14.46 58.35 21.88
N GLU A 513 14.60 58.47 23.20
CA GLU A 513 15.08 57.41 24.08
C GLU A 513 14.52 57.60 25.50
N TRP A 514 14.46 56.50 26.27
CA TRP A 514 14.03 56.53 27.66
C TRP A 514 14.59 55.35 28.45
N LEU A 515 15.01 55.59 29.70
CA LEU A 515 15.43 54.55 30.64
C LEU A 515 14.29 54.21 31.60
N ASP A 516 13.82 52.96 31.55
CA ASP A 516 12.97 52.38 32.58
C ASP A 516 13.80 51.95 33.79
N ASP A 517 14.03 52.89 34.71
CA ASP A 517 14.72 52.65 35.99
C ASP A 517 13.79 52.04 37.07
N THR A 518 12.52 51.81 36.73
CA THR A 518 11.53 51.23 37.65
C THR A 518 11.51 49.71 37.62
N VAL A 519 12.06 49.10 36.57
CA VAL A 519 12.27 47.66 36.48
C VAL A 519 13.50 47.29 37.29
N SER A 520 13.24 46.55 38.36
CA SER A 520 14.28 46.02 39.28
C SER A 520 14.26 44.50 39.35
N ASP A 521 13.40 43.86 38.56
CA ASP A 521 13.31 42.41 38.39
C ASP A 521 13.85 41.99 37.01
N PRO A 522 14.44 40.80 36.90
CA PRO A 522 15.16 40.35 35.71
C PRO A 522 14.25 39.85 34.57
N TYR A 523 12.93 40.07 34.64
CA TYR A 523 12.01 39.53 33.65
C TYR A 523 12.05 40.35 32.36
N GLY A 524 11.74 39.68 31.24
CA GLY A 524 11.57 40.34 29.95
C GLY A 524 10.29 41.16 29.97
N HIS A 525 10.41 42.47 29.83
CA HIS A 525 9.27 43.38 29.75
C HIS A 525 9.04 43.81 28.31
N VAL A 526 7.79 43.78 27.87
CA VAL A 526 7.38 44.16 26.51
C VAL A 526 6.98 45.63 26.50
N TYR A 527 7.46 46.40 25.54
CA TYR A 527 7.23 47.83 25.45
C TYR A 527 6.57 48.23 24.14
N TRP A 528 5.68 49.21 24.25
CA TRP A 528 5.11 49.96 23.14
C TRP A 528 5.36 51.44 23.37
N VAL A 529 5.36 52.22 22.28
CA VAL A 529 5.30 53.68 22.35
C VAL A 529 4.12 54.16 21.51
N GLN A 530 3.27 55.00 22.10
CA GLN A 530 2.05 55.52 21.49
C GLN A 530 2.03 57.03 21.66
N ALA A 531 1.90 57.78 20.58
CA ALA A 531 1.63 59.20 20.69
C ALA A 531 0.15 59.47 20.99
N ASP A 532 -0.17 60.56 21.67
CA ASP A 532 -1.55 61.03 21.89
C ASP A 532 -2.38 60.97 20.60
N GLY A 533 -3.41 60.13 20.57
CA GLY A 533 -4.33 59.99 19.43
C GLY A 533 -3.78 59.17 18.24
N ALA A 534 -2.57 58.61 18.35
CA ALA A 534 -2.02 57.62 17.42
C ALA A 534 -2.32 56.18 17.90
N GLN A 535 -2.11 55.18 17.03
CA GLN A 535 -1.99 53.78 17.48
C GLN A 535 -0.62 53.54 18.10
N SER A 536 -0.48 52.47 18.88
CA SER A 536 0.80 52.04 19.45
C SER A 536 1.77 51.58 18.35
N SER A 537 3.07 51.79 18.57
CA SER A 537 4.14 51.19 17.78
C SER A 537 4.06 49.66 17.76
N PRO A 538 4.82 48.97 16.89
CA PRO A 538 5.20 47.58 17.13
C PRO A 538 5.87 47.40 18.50
N ALA A 539 5.75 46.21 19.09
CA ALA A 539 6.26 45.91 20.43
C ALA A 539 7.75 45.53 20.43
N VAL A 540 8.48 45.83 21.52
CA VAL A 540 9.88 45.41 21.74
C VAL A 540 10.11 44.84 23.14
N THR A 541 11.20 44.10 23.41
CA THR A 541 11.44 43.46 24.73
C THR A 541 12.81 43.80 25.33
N GLY A 542 12.86 44.16 26.63
CA GLY A 542 14.10 44.40 27.40
C GLY A 542 14.11 43.80 28.82
N TYR A 543 15.29 43.66 29.48
CA TYR A 543 15.47 43.04 30.83
C TYR A 543 16.80 43.40 31.53
N ILE A 544 16.87 43.24 32.88
CA ILE A 544 18.05 43.50 33.76
C ILE A 544 18.73 42.21 34.31
N ALA A 545 19.86 42.33 35.03
CA ALA A 545 20.64 41.21 35.61
C ALA A 545 20.23 40.76 37.05
N ALA A 546 20.11 39.46 37.36
CA ALA A 546 19.75 38.89 38.69
C ALA A 546 20.21 37.42 38.95
N LEU A 547 20.24 36.99 40.22
CA LEU A 547 20.54 35.60 40.66
C LEU A 547 19.45 34.60 40.26
N PRO A 548 19.80 33.32 39.98
CA PRO A 548 18.83 32.30 39.65
C PRO A 548 18.11 31.80 40.91
N GLN A 549 16.80 31.55 40.83
CA GLN A 549 16.00 30.90 41.89
C GLN A 549 15.00 29.93 41.26
N VAL A 550 14.86 28.72 41.80
CA VAL A 550 13.84 27.76 41.38
C VAL A 550 12.56 27.99 42.18
N LEU A 551 11.46 28.30 41.51
CA LEU A 551 10.16 28.53 42.12
C LEU A 551 9.34 27.24 42.21
N GLU A 552 9.34 26.46 41.14
CA GLU A 552 8.47 25.31 40.98
C GLU A 552 9.04 24.35 39.94
N VAL A 553 8.75 23.05 40.09
CA VAL A 553 9.03 22.00 39.09
C VAL A 553 7.70 21.34 38.71
N LEU A 554 7.36 21.34 37.42
CA LEU A 554 6.14 20.74 36.88
C LEU A 554 6.38 20.19 35.46
N PRO A 555 5.56 19.22 35.01
CA PRO A 555 4.59 18.45 35.79
C PRO A 555 5.27 17.43 36.73
N LEU A 556 4.60 17.11 37.84
CA LEU A 556 5.02 16.07 38.80
C LEU A 556 4.25 14.76 38.60
N GLU A 557 3.46 14.65 37.56
CA GLU A 557 2.76 13.42 37.17
C GLU A 557 2.96 13.20 35.67
N GLY A 558 3.18 11.95 35.27
CA GLY A 558 3.26 11.57 33.86
C GLY A 558 3.01 10.07 33.67
N ILE A 559 2.87 9.64 32.43
CA ILE A 559 2.47 8.28 32.09
C ILE A 559 3.72 7.43 31.81
N SER A 560 3.73 6.15 32.23
CA SER A 560 4.84 5.23 32.02
C SER A 560 5.14 5.03 30.54
N ASP A 561 6.43 5.00 30.18
CA ASP A 561 6.95 4.87 28.82
C ASP A 561 6.61 6.02 27.85
N GLU A 562 5.87 7.02 28.32
CA GLU A 562 5.79 8.32 27.69
C GLU A 562 6.94 9.22 28.11
N GLY A 563 7.28 10.15 27.23
CA GLY A 563 8.23 11.19 27.55
C GLY A 563 7.54 12.35 28.25
N LEU A 564 8.00 12.64 29.46
CA LEU A 564 7.61 13.80 30.23
C LEU A 564 8.61 14.92 29.97
N SER A 565 8.13 16.04 29.45
CA SER A 565 8.90 17.30 29.47
C SER A 565 8.71 17.93 30.85
N ILE A 566 9.67 17.68 31.75
CA ILE A 566 9.65 18.27 33.08
C ILE A 566 10.43 19.58 33.06
N GLY A 567 9.80 20.64 33.55
CA GLY A 567 10.35 21.99 33.53
C GLY A 567 10.40 22.58 34.91
N ALA A 568 11.28 23.56 35.08
CA ALA A 568 11.31 24.39 36.27
C ALA A 568 10.99 25.83 35.92
N SER A 569 10.07 26.41 36.69
CA SER A 569 9.88 27.86 36.73
C SER A 569 11.01 28.45 37.55
N VAL A 570 11.86 29.25 36.91
CA VAL A 570 13.04 29.85 37.52
C VAL A 570 13.02 31.36 37.34
N THR A 571 13.55 32.08 38.32
CA THR A 571 13.82 33.53 38.23
C THR A 571 15.31 33.75 38.02
N GLY A 572 15.73 34.96 37.67
CA GLY A 572 17.15 35.33 37.48
C GLY A 572 17.45 35.82 36.06
N SER A 573 18.65 36.34 35.82
CA SER A 573 19.05 36.77 34.48
C SER A 573 19.76 35.68 33.69
N GLY A 574 19.45 35.59 32.40
CA GLY A 574 20.17 34.73 31.47
C GLY A 574 21.61 35.21 31.19
N PRO A 575 22.47 34.36 30.62
CA PRO A 575 22.23 32.95 30.31
C PRO A 575 22.25 32.07 31.57
N MET A 576 21.31 31.12 31.65
CA MET A 576 21.18 30.14 32.74
C MET A 576 21.65 28.75 32.31
N SER A 577 22.08 27.95 33.28
CA SER A 577 22.51 26.56 33.14
C SER A 577 21.75 25.71 34.15
N PHE A 578 21.38 24.50 33.76
CA PHE A 578 20.51 23.61 34.53
C PHE A 578 21.23 22.28 34.75
N VAL A 579 21.01 21.63 35.88
CA VAL A 579 21.50 20.29 36.20
C VAL A 579 20.40 19.54 36.95
N TRP A 580 19.78 18.58 36.28
CA TRP A 580 18.72 17.72 36.78
C TRP A 580 19.26 16.34 37.17
N ASP A 581 18.73 15.77 38.26
CA ASP A 581 18.85 14.36 38.64
C ASP A 581 17.46 13.83 38.96
N PHE A 582 17.00 12.85 38.19
CA PHE A 582 15.67 12.25 38.29
C PHE A 582 15.67 10.90 39.02
N GLY A 583 16.84 10.43 39.49
CA GLY A 583 17.01 9.10 40.06
C GLY A 583 16.74 7.97 39.06
N LEU A 584 16.25 6.82 39.56
CA LEU A 584 16.03 5.59 38.76
C LEU A 584 14.70 5.53 38.00
N GLY A 585 13.82 6.53 38.16
CA GLY A 585 12.47 6.55 37.58
C GLY A 585 12.38 7.06 36.15
N ALA A 586 13.50 7.51 35.57
CA ALA A 586 13.52 8.25 34.31
C ALA A 586 14.76 7.91 33.47
N THR A 587 14.63 8.02 32.14
CA THR A 587 15.76 7.92 31.18
C THR A 587 15.79 9.16 30.27
N PRO A 588 16.90 9.91 30.20
CA PRO A 588 18.12 9.76 31.00
C PRO A 588 17.89 10.11 32.48
N ALA A 589 18.66 9.49 33.38
CA ALA A 589 18.55 9.73 34.83
C ALA A 589 19.00 11.15 35.28
N SER A 590 19.64 11.91 34.39
CA SER A 590 20.09 13.27 34.62
C SER A 590 20.07 14.07 33.32
N SER A 591 19.94 15.39 33.38
CA SER A 591 20.03 16.25 32.20
C SER A 591 20.56 17.63 32.54
N ILE A 592 21.12 18.33 31.55
CA ILE A 592 21.56 19.73 31.67
C ILE A 592 20.66 20.71 30.89
N GLN A 593 19.61 20.20 30.26
CA GLN A 593 18.63 21.00 29.54
C GLN A 593 17.76 21.78 30.53
N GLN A 594 17.25 22.95 30.14
CA GLN A 594 16.30 23.70 30.97
C GLN A 594 14.96 23.00 31.14
N ARG A 595 14.52 22.32 30.08
CA ARG A 595 13.33 21.46 30.05
C ARG A 595 13.74 20.10 29.51
N PRO A 596 14.28 19.23 30.37
CA PRO A 596 14.66 17.91 29.95
C PRO A 596 13.45 17.07 29.57
N TYR A 597 13.57 16.41 28.43
CA TYR A 597 12.65 15.37 28.04
C TYR A 597 13.12 14.05 28.64
N ILE A 598 12.34 13.49 29.57
CA ILE A 598 12.64 12.23 30.23
C ILE A 598 11.58 11.19 29.93
N THR A 599 11.99 9.98 29.57
CA THR A 599 11.05 8.86 29.50
C THR A 599 10.85 8.31 30.90
N LEU A 600 9.62 8.42 31.40
CA LEU A 600 9.26 7.85 32.69
C LEU A 600 9.20 6.34 32.59
N LYS A 601 9.73 5.65 33.60
CA LYS A 601 9.72 4.19 33.67
C LYS A 601 8.81 3.73 34.79
N ASN A 602 8.34 2.48 34.70
CA ASN A 602 7.59 1.71 35.70
C ASN A 602 6.67 2.53 36.64
N PRO A 603 5.34 2.33 36.59
CA PRO A 603 4.42 3.06 37.47
C PRO A 603 4.84 3.08 38.95
N GLY A 604 4.81 4.25 39.58
CA GLY A 604 5.32 4.46 40.95
C GLY A 604 5.67 5.92 41.27
N THR A 605 6.13 6.19 42.49
CA THR A 605 6.56 7.54 42.92
C THR A 605 8.07 7.60 43.11
N TYR A 606 8.71 8.60 42.51
CA TYR A 606 10.16 8.80 42.47
C TYR A 606 10.56 10.18 43.00
N GLY A 607 11.80 10.35 43.44
CA GLY A 607 12.37 11.63 43.89
C GLY A 607 13.42 12.17 42.92
N GLY A 608 13.54 13.50 42.82
CA GLY A 608 14.53 14.18 41.97
C GLY A 608 15.03 15.50 42.55
N THR A 609 16.10 16.03 41.96
CA THR A 609 16.72 17.32 42.29
C THR A 609 17.06 18.14 41.05
N LEU A 610 17.05 19.46 41.16
CA LEU A 610 17.44 20.42 40.13
C LEU A 610 18.39 21.47 40.72
N THR A 611 19.51 21.74 40.05
CA THR A 611 20.38 22.90 40.28
C THR A 611 20.34 23.86 39.09
N VAL A 612 20.20 25.17 39.33
CA VAL A 612 20.15 26.21 38.29
C VAL A 612 21.22 27.26 38.57
N SER A 613 22.04 27.62 37.59
CA SER A 613 23.15 28.57 37.73
C SER A 613 23.26 29.60 36.60
N ASN A 614 23.75 30.80 36.89
CA ASN A 614 24.12 31.82 35.90
C ASN A 614 25.47 32.48 36.29
N ALA A 615 25.87 33.54 35.58
CA ALA A 615 27.13 34.25 35.84
C ALA A 615 27.24 34.89 37.25
N ILE A 616 26.13 34.99 37.98
CA ILE A 616 26.03 35.65 39.29
C ILE A 616 25.98 34.62 40.44
N GLY A 617 25.42 33.41 40.24
CA GLY A 617 25.32 32.38 41.28
C GLY A 617 24.45 31.17 40.90
N SER A 618 24.01 30.38 41.89
CA SER A 618 23.24 29.13 41.70
C SER A 618 22.20 28.86 42.80
N ASP A 619 21.13 28.12 42.49
CA ASP A 619 20.09 27.63 43.41
C ASP A 619 19.80 26.12 43.21
N GLU A 620 19.39 25.40 44.26
CA GLU A 620 19.13 23.93 44.24
C GLU A 620 17.77 23.59 44.87
N PHE A 621 16.98 22.71 44.21
CA PHE A 621 15.60 22.38 44.55
C PHE A 621 15.33 20.87 44.50
N SER A 622 14.59 20.32 45.45
CA SER A 622 14.20 18.88 45.51
C SER A 622 12.70 18.68 45.30
N PHE A 623 12.29 17.63 44.56
CA PHE A 623 10.89 17.32 44.23
C PHE A 623 10.58 15.81 44.20
N GLN A 624 9.29 15.46 44.10
CA GLN A 624 8.81 14.09 43.86
C GLN A 624 7.85 14.06 42.68
N TYR A 625 7.90 13.01 41.86
CA TYR A 625 7.00 12.81 40.72
C TYR A 625 6.40 11.41 40.69
N THR A 626 5.17 11.28 40.18
CA THR A 626 4.41 10.03 40.07
C THR A 626 4.30 9.61 38.62
N VAL A 627 4.57 8.33 38.36
CA VAL A 627 4.40 7.68 37.07
C VAL A 627 3.11 6.86 37.11
N LEU A 628 2.12 7.24 36.30
CA LEU A 628 0.85 6.56 36.10
C LEU A 628 0.99 5.47 35.02
N PRO A 629 0.15 4.41 35.02
CA PRO A 629 0.09 3.47 33.90
C PRO A 629 -0.52 4.15 32.65
N GLN A 630 -0.23 3.62 31.47
CA GLN A 630 -0.87 3.99 30.20
C GLN A 630 -2.41 3.87 30.26
N PRO A 631 -3.21 4.73 29.61
CA PRO A 631 -4.63 4.48 29.37
C PRO A 631 -4.80 3.13 28.67
N VAL A 632 -5.89 2.42 28.96
CA VAL A 632 -6.12 1.12 28.32
C VAL A 632 -6.94 1.30 27.05
N LEU A 633 -6.46 0.77 25.93
CA LEU A 633 -7.12 0.76 24.64
C LEU A 633 -7.41 -0.68 24.20
N ILE A 634 -8.57 -0.86 23.60
CA ILE A 634 -8.97 -2.12 22.96
C ILE A 634 -8.32 -2.15 21.58
N ASP A 635 -7.46 -3.13 21.36
CA ASP A 635 -6.89 -3.39 20.04
C ASP A 635 -7.93 -4.12 19.17
N HIS A 636 -8.42 -5.27 19.64
CA HIS A 636 -9.48 -6.02 18.97
C HIS A 636 -10.23 -6.97 19.92
N VAL A 637 -11.38 -7.47 19.45
CA VAL A 637 -12.16 -8.54 20.10
C VAL A 637 -11.97 -9.83 19.32
N TYR A 638 -11.85 -10.96 20.02
CA TYR A 638 -11.81 -12.30 19.42
C TYR A 638 -12.95 -13.18 19.96
N GLY A 639 -13.22 -14.29 19.27
CA GLY A 639 -14.33 -15.19 19.60
C GLY A 639 -15.69 -14.65 19.19
N THR A 640 -15.73 -13.74 18.22
CA THR A 640 -16.93 -13.05 17.73
C THR A 640 -17.76 -13.88 16.74
N SER A 641 -17.51 -15.19 16.64
CA SER A 641 -18.34 -16.06 15.83
C SER A 641 -18.39 -17.50 16.35
N GLY A 642 -19.47 -18.20 16.00
CA GLY A 642 -19.69 -19.56 16.44
C GLY A 642 -21.03 -20.10 15.93
N TYR A 643 -21.44 -21.28 16.39
CA TYR A 643 -22.72 -21.88 16.00
C TYR A 643 -23.84 -21.55 16.99
N SER A 644 -25.06 -21.42 16.49
CA SER A 644 -26.22 -21.24 17.37
C SER A 644 -26.37 -22.40 18.36
N GLY A 645 -26.67 -22.07 19.62
CA GLY A 645 -26.76 -23.01 20.73
C GLY A 645 -25.43 -23.39 21.38
N ASP A 646 -24.28 -23.10 20.75
CA ASP A 646 -22.97 -23.30 21.35
C ASP A 646 -22.61 -22.12 22.29
N GLN A 647 -21.69 -22.37 23.23
CA GLN A 647 -21.18 -21.36 24.14
C GLN A 647 -19.88 -20.78 23.57
N ALA A 648 -19.88 -19.50 23.22
CA ALA A 648 -18.71 -18.78 22.73
C ALA A 648 -17.99 -18.08 23.91
N ILE A 649 -16.66 -18.13 23.92
CA ILE A 649 -15.83 -17.30 24.80
C ILE A 649 -15.46 -16.08 23.99
N ILE A 650 -15.84 -14.89 24.47
CA ILE A 650 -15.49 -13.63 23.83
C ILE A 650 -14.43 -12.98 24.70
N GLY A 651 -13.34 -12.54 24.10
CA GLY A 651 -12.26 -11.87 24.80
C GLY A 651 -11.73 -10.69 24.00
N ILE A 652 -10.84 -9.94 24.62
CA ILE A 652 -10.19 -8.80 23.99
C ILE A 652 -8.67 -8.92 24.05
N VAL A 653 -8.02 -8.27 23.10
CA VAL A 653 -6.62 -7.88 23.22
C VAL A 653 -6.60 -6.37 23.46
N SER A 654 -5.80 -5.95 24.44
CA SER A 654 -5.61 -4.55 24.81
C SER A 654 -4.13 -4.24 25.02
N ASP A 655 -3.77 -2.97 24.89
CA ASP A 655 -2.39 -2.48 25.04
C ASP A 655 -1.85 -2.51 26.49
N GLY A 656 -2.74 -2.76 27.46
CA GLY A 656 -2.42 -2.98 28.87
C GLY A 656 -3.51 -3.78 29.59
N PRO A 657 -3.25 -4.30 30.81
CA PRO A 657 -4.24 -5.08 31.54
C PRO A 657 -5.40 -4.19 32.01
N PRO A 658 -6.64 -4.46 31.58
CA PRO A 658 -7.81 -3.76 32.09
C PRO A 658 -8.01 -4.03 33.58
N GLN A 659 -8.53 -3.06 34.31
CA GLN A 659 -8.93 -3.23 35.72
C GLN A 659 -10.44 -3.44 35.87
N GLY A 660 -11.24 -3.13 34.85
CA GLY A 660 -12.67 -3.40 34.80
C GLY A 660 -13.21 -3.62 33.39
N TYR A 661 -14.26 -4.41 33.28
CA TYR A 661 -14.93 -4.81 32.03
C TYR A 661 -16.44 -4.59 32.13
N SER A 662 -17.06 -4.16 31.03
CA SER A 662 -18.52 -4.06 30.88
C SER A 662 -18.92 -4.48 29.47
N TRP A 663 -19.64 -5.58 29.35
CA TRP A 663 -20.11 -6.15 28.10
C TRP A 663 -21.62 -6.01 27.95
N ASP A 664 -22.07 -5.67 26.74
CA ASP A 664 -23.47 -5.73 26.30
C ASP A 664 -23.54 -6.54 25.00
N PHE A 665 -24.26 -7.66 25.05
CA PHE A 665 -24.43 -8.62 23.94
C PHE A 665 -25.85 -8.58 23.34
N GLY A 666 -26.70 -7.68 23.83
CA GLY A 666 -28.09 -7.55 23.43
C GLY A 666 -29.03 -8.64 23.96
N ASP A 667 -30.34 -8.46 23.74
CA ASP A 667 -31.40 -9.31 24.31
C ASP A 667 -31.54 -10.70 23.66
N ALA A 668 -30.84 -10.96 22.55
CA ALA A 668 -30.95 -12.20 21.77
C ALA A 668 -30.07 -13.36 22.31
N CYS A 669 -29.27 -13.11 23.35
CA CYS A 669 -28.33 -14.08 23.90
C CYS A 669 -28.53 -14.28 25.42
N THR A 670 -27.77 -15.22 25.98
CA THR A 670 -27.70 -15.44 27.43
C THR A 670 -26.25 -15.68 27.86
N PRO A 671 -25.72 -14.89 28.81
CA PRO A 671 -26.30 -13.67 29.39
C PRO A 671 -26.24 -12.49 28.41
N SER A 672 -27.16 -11.52 28.54
CA SER A 672 -27.17 -10.30 27.68
C SER A 672 -26.13 -9.24 28.07
N THR A 673 -25.56 -9.33 29.28
CA THR A 673 -24.49 -8.45 29.76
C THR A 673 -23.50 -9.24 30.62
N SER A 674 -22.26 -8.76 30.75
CA SER A 674 -21.25 -9.36 31.63
C SER A 674 -20.23 -8.34 32.15
N THR A 675 -19.55 -8.66 33.25
CA THR A 675 -18.39 -7.91 33.77
C THR A 675 -17.14 -8.78 33.87
N ASP A 676 -17.18 -10.00 33.33
CA ASP A 676 -16.04 -10.92 33.29
C ASP A 676 -15.03 -10.47 32.23
N GLY A 677 -13.74 -10.78 32.40
CA GLY A 677 -12.72 -10.48 31.40
C GLY A 677 -12.86 -11.30 30.11
N GLU A 678 -13.36 -12.53 30.26
CA GLU A 678 -13.68 -13.46 29.16
C GLU A 678 -15.09 -14.04 29.40
N PRO A 679 -16.16 -13.31 29.02
CA PRO A 679 -17.52 -13.80 29.16
C PRO A 679 -17.82 -15.00 28.25
N PHE A 680 -18.68 -15.88 28.76
CA PHE A 680 -19.28 -16.95 27.97
C PHE A 680 -20.70 -16.56 27.53
N VAL A 681 -20.98 -16.60 26.23
CA VAL A 681 -22.27 -16.17 25.66
C VAL A 681 -22.85 -17.25 24.75
N THR A 682 -24.17 -17.42 24.79
CA THR A 682 -24.91 -18.33 23.89
C THR A 682 -26.03 -17.59 23.17
N TYR A 683 -26.05 -17.70 21.84
CA TYR A 683 -27.13 -17.21 20.97
C TYR A 683 -28.03 -18.36 20.52
N GLY A 684 -29.34 -18.18 20.62
CA GLY A 684 -30.31 -19.25 20.34
C GLY A 684 -30.66 -19.41 18.86
N ALA A 685 -30.37 -18.42 18.01
CA ALA A 685 -30.71 -18.42 16.60
C ALA A 685 -29.52 -17.96 15.75
N PRO A 686 -29.31 -18.52 14.54
CA PRO A 686 -28.35 -18.00 13.58
C PRO A 686 -28.65 -16.55 13.19
N GLY A 687 -27.60 -15.77 12.89
CA GLY A 687 -27.70 -14.36 12.54
C GLY A 687 -26.45 -13.56 12.91
N VAL A 688 -26.43 -12.29 12.56
CA VAL A 688 -25.37 -11.34 12.97
C VAL A 688 -25.97 -10.40 14.02
N TYR A 689 -25.28 -10.25 15.15
CA TYR A 689 -25.74 -9.47 16.31
C TYR A 689 -24.73 -8.37 16.64
N GLU A 690 -25.20 -7.20 17.08
CA GLU A 690 -24.33 -6.14 17.58
C GLU A 690 -24.02 -6.36 19.06
N ALA A 691 -22.79 -6.09 19.46
CA ALA A 691 -22.32 -6.12 20.84
C ALA A 691 -21.35 -4.97 21.12
N THR A 692 -21.21 -4.63 22.39
CA THR A 692 -20.35 -3.55 22.87
C THR A 692 -19.53 -4.02 24.07
N VAL A 693 -18.26 -3.62 24.13
CA VAL A 693 -17.41 -3.80 25.30
C VAL A 693 -16.80 -2.47 25.70
N THR A 694 -16.80 -2.19 27.00
CA THR A 694 -16.07 -1.08 27.61
C THR A 694 -15.05 -1.64 28.60
N ILE A 695 -13.79 -1.24 28.46
CA ILE A 695 -12.74 -1.53 29.44
C ILE A 695 -12.26 -0.27 30.14
N THR A 696 -11.82 -0.42 31.39
CA THR A 696 -11.42 0.69 32.25
C THR A 696 -10.11 0.37 32.97
N ASN A 697 -9.28 1.38 33.19
CA ASN A 697 -8.18 1.36 34.15
C ASN A 697 -8.17 2.66 35.00
N LEU A 698 -7.11 2.90 35.79
CA LEU A 698 -7.04 4.07 36.68
C LEU A 698 -7.00 5.44 35.97
N VAL A 699 -6.68 5.46 34.66
CA VAL A 699 -6.35 6.68 33.90
C VAL A 699 -7.33 6.89 32.75
N GLY A 700 -8.02 5.85 32.26
CA GLY A 700 -8.98 5.99 31.18
C GLY A 700 -9.90 4.79 30.99
N GLU A 701 -10.82 4.94 30.04
CA GLU A 701 -11.71 3.90 29.55
C GLU A 701 -11.72 3.91 28.02
N ASP A 702 -11.97 2.74 27.43
CA ASP A 702 -12.15 2.59 25.99
C ASP A 702 -13.37 1.71 25.70
N THR A 703 -14.09 2.02 24.62
CA THR A 703 -15.34 1.33 24.24
C THR A 703 -15.32 0.96 22.76
N LEU A 704 -15.59 -0.32 22.49
CA LEU A 704 -15.64 -0.87 21.14
C LEU A 704 -17.00 -1.52 20.86
N ASN A 705 -17.61 -1.15 19.73
CA ASN A 705 -18.74 -1.85 19.15
C ASN A 705 -18.25 -2.86 18.12
N PHE A 706 -18.80 -4.07 18.14
CA PHE A 706 -18.43 -5.15 17.24
C PHE A 706 -19.63 -6.03 16.89
N LEU A 707 -19.48 -6.87 15.85
CA LEU A 707 -20.51 -7.82 15.43
C LEU A 707 -20.17 -9.22 15.93
N ILE A 708 -21.21 -10.00 16.24
CA ILE A 708 -21.12 -11.42 16.56
C ILE A 708 -21.87 -12.22 15.50
N ALA A 709 -21.18 -13.09 14.79
CA ALA A 709 -21.74 -13.93 13.74
C ALA A 709 -22.08 -15.33 14.26
N VAL A 710 -23.36 -15.68 14.22
CA VAL A 710 -23.89 -16.95 14.69
C VAL A 710 -24.33 -17.78 13.49
N LEU A 711 -23.61 -18.87 13.23
CA LEU A 711 -23.81 -19.78 12.11
C LEU A 711 -24.88 -20.84 12.43
N ASP A 712 -25.54 -21.35 11.39
CA ASP A 712 -26.51 -22.44 11.53
C ASP A 712 -25.80 -23.80 11.56
N PRO A 713 -25.84 -24.54 12.69
CA PRO A 713 -25.22 -25.86 12.77
C PRO A 713 -25.94 -26.93 11.95
N THR A 714 -27.12 -26.63 11.39
CA THR A 714 -27.92 -27.52 10.56
C THR A 714 -27.83 -27.23 9.06
N GLU A 715 -27.05 -26.22 8.67
CA GLU A 715 -26.80 -25.87 7.27
C GLU A 715 -25.92 -26.93 6.59
N THR A 716 -26.54 -27.97 6.03
CA THR A 716 -25.85 -29.07 5.33
C THR A 716 -26.00 -29.00 3.82
N LYS A 717 -26.36 -27.83 3.27
CA LYS A 717 -26.69 -27.65 1.86
C LYS A 717 -25.73 -26.65 1.24
N TRP A 718 -25.04 -27.07 0.19
CA TRP A 718 -24.02 -26.26 -0.45
C TRP A 718 -24.51 -25.87 -1.83
N SER A 719 -25.04 -24.64 -1.98
CA SER A 719 -25.46 -24.14 -3.29
C SER A 719 -24.31 -23.56 -4.10
N GLN A 720 -23.15 -23.30 -3.48
CA GLN A 720 -22.06 -22.53 -4.07
C GLN A 720 -20.67 -23.17 -3.88
N PRO A 721 -19.71 -22.81 -4.76
CA PRO A 721 -18.30 -23.08 -4.57
C PRO A 721 -17.81 -22.74 -3.17
N GLY A 722 -17.18 -23.68 -2.46
CA GLY A 722 -16.63 -23.42 -1.12
C GLY A 722 -17.66 -23.43 0.03
N PHE A 723 -18.70 -24.25 -0.12
CA PHE A 723 -19.79 -24.50 0.85
C PHE A 723 -20.86 -23.39 0.88
N ASP A 724 -20.48 -22.14 1.14
CA ASP A 724 -21.40 -21.01 1.24
C ASP A 724 -21.05 -19.88 0.26
N SER A 725 -21.89 -18.84 0.19
CA SER A 725 -21.65 -17.69 -0.68
C SER A 725 -20.42 -16.85 -0.27
N ARG A 726 -19.97 -16.98 0.97
CA ARG A 726 -18.74 -16.37 1.50
C ARG A 726 -17.48 -17.16 1.12
N ARG A 727 -17.65 -18.36 0.57
CA ARG A 727 -16.60 -19.35 0.30
C ARG A 727 -15.77 -19.69 1.54
N SER A 728 -16.39 -19.72 2.72
CA SER A 728 -15.70 -19.96 3.99
C SER A 728 -14.98 -21.31 4.02
N ARG A 729 -15.49 -22.30 3.29
CA ARG A 729 -14.99 -23.68 3.33
C ARG A 729 -14.98 -24.30 4.74
N GLN A 730 -15.81 -23.75 5.63
CA GLN A 730 -16.12 -24.30 6.94
C GLN A 730 -17.39 -25.15 6.87
N SER A 731 -17.28 -26.42 7.23
CA SER A 731 -18.41 -27.34 7.39
C SER A 731 -18.93 -27.31 8.84
N PRO A 732 -20.25 -27.33 9.09
CA PRO A 732 -20.82 -27.55 10.42
C PRO A 732 -20.73 -29.01 10.87
N LEU A 733 -20.11 -29.88 10.06
CA LEU A 733 -19.95 -31.30 10.35
C LEU A 733 -18.50 -31.64 10.66
N VAL A 734 -18.33 -32.68 11.46
CA VAL A 734 -17.02 -33.26 11.74
C VAL A 734 -16.69 -34.23 10.60
N GLY A 735 -15.58 -33.97 9.90
CA GLY A 735 -15.06 -34.88 8.88
C GLY A 735 -14.46 -36.16 9.47
N PRO A 736 -13.99 -37.08 8.61
CA PRO A 736 -13.41 -38.35 9.03
C PRO A 736 -12.12 -38.14 9.83
N GLN A 737 -12.00 -38.87 10.94
CA GLN A 737 -10.88 -38.79 11.88
C GLN A 737 -9.79 -39.83 11.61
N ASP A 738 -9.96 -40.63 10.57
CA ASP A 738 -8.98 -41.59 10.07
C ASP A 738 -9.01 -41.62 8.54
N ASN A 739 -8.04 -42.31 7.94
CA ASN A 739 -7.90 -42.42 6.48
C ASN A 739 -8.72 -43.57 5.87
N SER A 740 -9.75 -44.07 6.56
CA SER A 740 -10.61 -45.14 6.03
C SER A 740 -11.24 -44.71 4.73
N ARG A 741 -11.21 -45.59 3.73
CA ARG A 741 -11.82 -45.35 2.42
C ARG A 741 -13.24 -45.93 2.41
N ARG A 742 -14.20 -45.09 2.06
CA ARG A 742 -15.60 -45.47 1.94
C ARG A 742 -15.84 -46.15 0.60
N TRP A 743 -15.47 -45.48 -0.49
CA TRP A 743 -15.48 -45.96 -1.87
C TRP A 743 -14.65 -45.02 -2.76
N ARG A 744 -14.41 -45.42 -4.01
CA ARG A 744 -13.71 -44.61 -5.01
C ARG A 744 -14.45 -44.70 -6.35
N PHE A 745 -14.48 -43.61 -7.10
CA PHE A 745 -15.19 -43.52 -8.38
C PHE A 745 -14.25 -43.03 -9.47
N MET A 746 -14.22 -43.73 -10.60
CA MET A 746 -13.40 -43.39 -11.76
C MET A 746 -14.24 -42.70 -12.84
N ALA A 747 -14.10 -41.38 -12.96
CA ALA A 747 -14.87 -40.56 -13.89
C ALA A 747 -14.38 -40.64 -15.34
N SER A 748 -13.09 -40.95 -15.54
CA SER A 748 -12.46 -41.10 -16.85
C SER A 748 -11.43 -42.24 -16.86
N TYR A 749 -11.37 -42.98 -17.97
CA TYR A 749 -10.46 -44.11 -18.15
C TYR A 749 -9.01 -43.64 -18.45
N PRO A 750 -7.96 -44.43 -18.14
CA PRO A 750 -6.64 -44.23 -18.71
C PRO A 750 -6.63 -44.63 -20.19
N GLU A 751 -7.17 -43.77 -21.07
CA GLU A 751 -6.68 -43.76 -22.45
C GLU A 751 -5.16 -43.50 -22.39
N VAL A 752 -4.40 -43.96 -23.37
CA VAL A 752 -2.94 -44.18 -23.35
C VAL A 752 -2.07 -42.93 -23.02
N ASN A 753 -2.68 -41.80 -22.66
CA ASN A 753 -2.07 -40.66 -21.96
C ASN A 753 -2.83 -40.34 -20.65
N VAL A 754 -2.38 -40.92 -19.54
CA VAL A 754 -2.88 -40.69 -18.16
C VAL A 754 -2.81 -39.22 -17.66
N ASN A 755 -2.25 -38.29 -18.43
CA ASN A 755 -1.94 -36.93 -17.97
C ASN A 755 -3.01 -35.88 -18.34
N SER A 756 -4.29 -36.25 -18.42
CA SER A 756 -5.26 -35.42 -19.17
C SER A 756 -6.70 -35.41 -18.64
N SER A 757 -6.99 -35.86 -17.41
CA SER A 757 -8.36 -35.86 -16.88
C SER A 757 -8.44 -35.48 -15.39
N HIS A 758 -9.29 -34.52 -15.05
CA HIS A 758 -9.30 -33.87 -13.74
C HIS A 758 -10.71 -33.88 -13.15
N VAL A 759 -10.89 -34.51 -11.98
CA VAL A 759 -12.09 -34.33 -11.16
C VAL A 759 -11.89 -33.07 -10.33
N MET A 760 -12.73 -32.06 -10.57
CA MET A 760 -12.67 -30.77 -9.88
C MET A 760 -13.47 -30.82 -8.56
N ASP A 761 -13.69 -29.66 -7.94
CA ASP A 761 -14.50 -29.53 -6.72
C ASP A 761 -15.91 -30.14 -6.90
N VAL A 762 -16.30 -30.97 -5.93
CA VAL A 762 -17.59 -31.66 -5.90
C VAL A 762 -18.62 -30.81 -5.15
N LEU A 763 -19.82 -30.72 -5.71
CA LEU A 763 -20.97 -30.03 -5.11
C LEU A 763 -21.94 -31.06 -4.52
N GLU A 764 -22.37 -30.89 -3.27
CA GLU A 764 -23.43 -31.73 -2.68
C GLU A 764 -24.79 -31.02 -2.80
N LEU A 765 -25.76 -31.69 -3.41
CA LEU A 765 -27.13 -31.22 -3.52
C LEU A 765 -27.87 -31.35 -2.19
N PRO A 766 -28.98 -30.61 -1.99
CA PRO A 766 -29.87 -30.79 -0.85
C PRO A 766 -30.41 -32.22 -0.65
N SER A 767 -30.37 -33.08 -1.68
CA SER A 767 -30.71 -34.50 -1.57
C SER A 767 -29.62 -35.36 -0.91
N GLY A 768 -28.41 -34.83 -0.73
CA GLY A 768 -27.20 -35.56 -0.38
C GLY A 768 -26.46 -36.15 -1.58
N ASP A 769 -27.02 -36.07 -2.79
CA ASP A 769 -26.31 -36.52 -3.99
C ASP A 769 -25.22 -35.54 -4.39
N LEU A 770 -24.16 -36.05 -5.00
CA LEU A 770 -22.98 -35.32 -5.44
C LEU A 770 -23.06 -35.01 -6.93
N ILE A 771 -22.74 -33.78 -7.30
CA ILE A 771 -22.43 -33.38 -8.67
C ILE A 771 -20.92 -33.38 -8.85
N VAL A 772 -20.46 -34.24 -9.76
CA VAL A 772 -19.03 -34.54 -9.97
C VAL A 772 -18.63 -34.09 -11.37
N PRO A 773 -18.00 -32.91 -11.51
CA PRO A 773 -17.45 -32.44 -12.78
C PRO A 773 -16.10 -33.11 -13.07
N CYS A 774 -15.96 -33.67 -14.28
CA CYS A 774 -14.71 -34.27 -14.77
C CYS A 774 -14.33 -33.63 -16.11
N SER A 775 -13.22 -32.88 -16.13
CA SER A 775 -12.69 -32.27 -17.35
C SER A 775 -11.61 -33.16 -17.98
N THR A 776 -11.53 -33.22 -19.31
CA THR A 776 -10.47 -33.95 -20.05
C THR A 776 -9.79 -33.00 -21.05
N ASN A 777 -8.51 -33.17 -21.39
CA ASN A 777 -7.81 -32.35 -22.42
C ASN A 777 -8.32 -32.60 -23.87
N GLY A 778 -9.59 -32.96 -24.05
CA GLY A 778 -10.26 -33.24 -25.32
C GLY A 778 -11.80 -33.04 -25.24
N ASN A 779 -12.55 -33.47 -26.27
CA ASN A 779 -14.02 -33.31 -26.36
C ASN A 779 -14.84 -34.25 -25.43
N GLY A 780 -14.29 -34.64 -24.27
CA GLY A 780 -14.80 -35.73 -23.43
C GLY A 780 -15.20 -35.35 -22.01
N ASN A 781 -15.49 -34.08 -21.72
CA ASN A 781 -15.90 -33.65 -20.37
C ASN A 781 -17.22 -34.30 -19.96
N LYS A 782 -17.32 -34.66 -18.68
CA LYS A 782 -18.47 -35.36 -18.12
C LYS A 782 -18.92 -34.68 -16.85
N LEU A 783 -20.24 -34.66 -16.65
CA LEU A 783 -20.87 -34.29 -15.41
C LEU A 783 -21.66 -35.50 -14.92
N PHE A 784 -21.45 -35.90 -13.67
CA PHE A 784 -22.15 -37.01 -13.05
C PHE A 784 -22.96 -36.53 -11.87
N ARG A 785 -24.14 -37.12 -11.67
CA ARG A 785 -24.80 -37.13 -10.37
C ARG A 785 -24.60 -38.49 -9.71
N ILE A 786 -24.06 -38.51 -8.49
CA ILE A 786 -23.68 -39.73 -7.77
C ILE A 786 -24.31 -39.70 -6.38
N THR A 787 -24.91 -40.81 -5.96
CA THR A 787 -25.43 -40.95 -4.59
C THR A 787 -24.29 -41.04 -3.55
N PRO A 788 -24.54 -40.79 -2.25
CA PRO A 788 -23.57 -41.03 -1.17
C PRO A 788 -23.01 -42.46 -1.09
N ALA A 789 -23.70 -43.42 -1.74
CA ALA A 789 -23.28 -44.81 -1.82
C ALA A 789 -22.32 -45.09 -3.01
N GLY A 790 -22.04 -44.10 -3.85
CA GLY A 790 -21.18 -44.23 -5.04
C GLY A 790 -21.91 -44.67 -6.32
N ALA A 791 -23.24 -44.86 -6.26
CA ALA A 791 -24.04 -45.21 -7.45
C ALA A 791 -24.32 -43.97 -8.31
N VAL A 792 -24.13 -44.09 -9.63
CA VAL A 792 -24.44 -43.03 -10.59
C VAL A 792 -25.94 -42.96 -10.82
N VAL A 793 -26.52 -41.77 -10.60
CA VAL A 793 -27.93 -41.47 -10.90
C VAL A 793 -28.08 -41.15 -12.37
N TRP A 794 -27.24 -40.24 -12.88
CA TRP A 794 -27.16 -39.91 -14.30
C TRP A 794 -25.76 -39.41 -14.64
N LYS A 795 -25.44 -39.47 -15.94
CA LYS A 795 -24.27 -38.84 -16.55
C LYS A 795 -24.71 -38.06 -17.77
N ASN A 796 -24.12 -36.90 -18.00
CA ASN A 796 -24.37 -36.15 -19.22
C ASN A 796 -23.61 -36.84 -20.39
N GLU A 797 -24.37 -37.38 -21.36
CA GLU A 797 -23.85 -37.91 -22.63
C GLU A 797 -24.68 -37.34 -23.81
N TYR A 798 -24.14 -37.45 -25.03
CA TYR A 798 -24.69 -37.00 -26.33
C TYR A 798 -26.25 -37.00 -26.40
N PRO A 799 -26.91 -35.97 -26.99
CA PRO A 799 -26.40 -35.01 -27.99
C PRO A 799 -25.76 -33.73 -27.46
N PHE A 800 -25.53 -33.63 -26.15
CA PHE A 800 -25.07 -32.39 -25.51
C PHE A 800 -23.64 -32.49 -24.95
N PRO A 801 -22.60 -32.83 -25.75
CA PRO A 801 -21.25 -32.88 -25.23
C PRO A 801 -20.84 -31.50 -24.73
N LEU A 802 -20.53 -31.39 -23.43
CA LEU A 802 -19.94 -30.21 -22.82
C LEU A 802 -18.55 -29.98 -23.45
N LYS A 803 -18.41 -28.90 -24.22
CA LYS A 803 -17.17 -28.59 -24.96
C LYS A 803 -16.29 -27.66 -24.15
N GLY A 804 -15.00 -27.97 -24.01
CA GLY A 804 -14.03 -27.15 -23.26
C GLY A 804 -14.06 -27.35 -21.75
N TYR A 805 -13.11 -26.77 -21.01
CA TYR A 805 -12.99 -26.97 -19.56
C TYR A 805 -14.29 -26.62 -18.81
N LEU A 806 -14.65 -27.44 -17.81
CA LEU A 806 -15.78 -27.19 -16.91
C LEU A 806 -15.35 -26.29 -15.77
N THR A 807 -16.16 -25.26 -15.46
CA THR A 807 -16.07 -24.59 -14.15
C THR A 807 -16.76 -25.40 -13.07
N GLN A 808 -16.54 -25.00 -11.82
CA GLN A 808 -17.29 -25.52 -10.70
C GLN A 808 -18.79 -25.24 -10.89
N PRO A 809 -19.67 -26.24 -10.73
CA PRO A 809 -21.10 -26.04 -10.81
C PRO A 809 -21.61 -25.29 -9.57
N VAL A 810 -22.62 -24.45 -9.78
CA VAL A 810 -23.42 -23.76 -8.75
C VAL A 810 -24.82 -24.37 -8.82
N SER A 811 -25.51 -24.59 -7.70
CA SER A 811 -26.92 -24.98 -7.74
C SER A 811 -27.82 -23.83 -7.32
N SER A 812 -29.08 -23.88 -7.75
CA SER A 812 -30.11 -23.04 -7.17
C SER A 812 -30.27 -23.30 -5.67
N ALA A 813 -30.83 -22.33 -4.96
CA ALA A 813 -31.01 -22.42 -3.50
C ALA A 813 -31.86 -23.64 -3.08
N ASP A 814 -32.80 -24.06 -3.93
CA ASP A 814 -33.61 -25.28 -3.75
C ASP A 814 -32.92 -26.56 -4.26
N GLY A 815 -31.79 -26.42 -4.95
CA GLY A 815 -31.01 -27.49 -5.55
C GLY A 815 -31.61 -28.08 -6.82
N ALA A 816 -32.69 -27.50 -7.36
CA ALA A 816 -33.37 -28.02 -8.54
C ALA A 816 -32.56 -27.82 -9.83
N LYS A 817 -31.77 -26.76 -9.93
CA LYS A 817 -31.01 -26.37 -11.12
C LYS A 817 -29.51 -26.37 -10.87
N LEU A 818 -28.75 -26.55 -11.94
CA LEU A 818 -27.30 -26.50 -11.98
C LEU A 818 -26.83 -25.49 -13.02
N TYR A 819 -26.04 -24.52 -12.58
CA TYR A 819 -25.40 -23.51 -13.42
C TYR A 819 -23.91 -23.82 -13.54
N LEU A 820 -23.40 -23.92 -14.76
CA LEU A 820 -21.97 -24.10 -15.00
C LEU A 820 -21.55 -23.48 -16.32
N THR A 821 -20.26 -23.25 -16.50
CA THR A 821 -19.70 -22.93 -17.81
C THR A 821 -18.93 -24.12 -18.34
N SER A 822 -19.06 -24.34 -19.64
CA SER A 822 -18.24 -25.30 -20.38
C SER A 822 -17.77 -24.63 -21.65
N GLY A 823 -16.46 -24.41 -21.75
CA GLY A 823 -15.85 -23.75 -22.89
C GLY A 823 -16.34 -22.31 -23.07
N ARG A 824 -17.33 -22.10 -23.94
CA ARG A 824 -17.80 -20.77 -24.37
C ARG A 824 -19.27 -20.50 -24.06
N SER A 825 -19.90 -21.38 -23.30
CA SER A 825 -21.33 -21.27 -23.02
C SER A 825 -21.60 -21.39 -21.53
N VAL A 826 -22.63 -20.68 -21.09
CA VAL A 826 -23.24 -20.83 -19.77
C VAL A 826 -24.42 -21.78 -19.92
N TYR A 827 -24.47 -22.81 -19.09
CA TYR A 827 -25.53 -23.82 -19.09
C TYR A 827 -26.33 -23.73 -17.80
N CYS A 828 -27.65 -23.88 -17.92
CA CYS A 828 -28.53 -24.25 -16.84
C CYS A 828 -29.09 -25.64 -17.12
N LEU A 829 -28.87 -26.58 -16.19
CA LEU A 829 -29.33 -27.96 -16.28
C LEU A 829 -30.32 -28.27 -15.15
N ASP A 830 -31.26 -29.16 -15.41
CA ASP A 830 -32.08 -29.78 -14.37
C ASP A 830 -31.21 -30.75 -13.58
N SER A 831 -31.12 -30.57 -12.27
CA SER A 831 -30.34 -31.45 -11.39
C SER A 831 -30.89 -32.88 -11.34
N ALA A 832 -32.19 -33.08 -11.61
CA ALA A 832 -32.89 -34.36 -11.52
C ALA A 832 -32.38 -35.38 -12.54
N ASP A 833 -32.19 -34.95 -13.78
CA ASP A 833 -31.86 -35.82 -14.91
C ASP A 833 -30.71 -35.30 -15.80
N GLY A 834 -30.19 -34.10 -15.52
CA GLY A 834 -29.11 -33.47 -16.26
C GLY A 834 -29.54 -32.82 -17.58
N ALA A 835 -30.85 -32.66 -17.81
CA ALA A 835 -31.37 -32.05 -19.03
C ALA A 835 -31.06 -30.55 -19.13
N GLU A 836 -30.69 -30.07 -20.31
CA GLU A 836 -30.51 -28.63 -20.58
C GLU A 836 -31.86 -27.91 -20.45
N ILE A 837 -31.96 -26.94 -19.53
CA ILE A 837 -33.10 -26.04 -19.38
C ILE A 837 -32.92 -24.87 -20.35
N TRP A 838 -31.76 -24.21 -20.27
CA TRP A 838 -31.36 -23.15 -21.19
C TRP A 838 -29.84 -23.09 -21.33
N ARG A 839 -29.38 -22.49 -22.43
CA ARG A 839 -27.96 -22.23 -22.71
C ARG A 839 -27.79 -20.85 -23.32
N ASN A 840 -26.76 -20.14 -22.87
CA ASN A 840 -26.30 -18.90 -23.48
C ASN A 840 -24.93 -19.12 -24.12
N ASP A 841 -24.86 -18.98 -25.46
CA ASP A 841 -23.65 -19.20 -26.25
C ASP A 841 -22.91 -17.87 -26.47
N GLY A 842 -21.66 -17.79 -26.00
CA GLY A 842 -20.80 -16.62 -26.14
C GLY A 842 -20.15 -16.42 -27.51
N ASP A 843 -19.57 -15.24 -27.75
CA ASP A 843 -18.86 -14.93 -28.98
C ASP A 843 -17.42 -15.51 -28.97
N PHE A 844 -16.87 -15.78 -30.16
CA PHE A 844 -15.82 -16.78 -30.44
C PHE A 844 -14.42 -16.62 -29.79
N SER A 845 -14.22 -15.73 -28.82
CA SER A 845 -12.91 -15.40 -28.20
C SER A 845 -12.86 -15.41 -26.66
N GLU A 846 -13.87 -15.93 -25.96
CA GLU A 846 -14.09 -15.61 -24.53
C GLU A 846 -13.95 -16.72 -23.49
N SER A 847 -13.47 -16.36 -22.29
CA SER A 847 -13.52 -17.16 -21.04
C SER A 847 -14.71 -16.73 -20.18
N TYR A 848 -15.49 -17.69 -19.69
CA TYR A 848 -16.66 -17.46 -18.83
C TYR A 848 -16.51 -18.14 -17.46
N HIS A 849 -16.80 -17.39 -16.40
CA HIS A 849 -16.87 -17.90 -15.03
C HIS A 849 -18.27 -17.61 -14.46
N VAL A 850 -19.06 -18.66 -14.24
CA VAL A 850 -20.26 -18.55 -13.39
C VAL A 850 -19.77 -18.39 -11.95
N LEU A 851 -20.18 -17.30 -11.33
CA LEU A 851 -19.66 -16.92 -10.02
C LEU A 851 -20.54 -17.46 -8.89
N LEU A 852 -21.86 -17.21 -8.99
CA LEU A 852 -22.86 -17.48 -7.96
C LEU A 852 -24.28 -17.10 -8.39
N GLU A 853 -25.26 -17.63 -7.67
CA GLU A 853 -26.66 -17.21 -7.69
C GLU A 853 -26.98 -16.48 -6.38
N ASN A 854 -27.67 -15.34 -6.45
CA ASN A 854 -28.14 -14.64 -5.25
C ASN A 854 -29.52 -15.15 -4.78
N ALA A 855 -30.02 -14.60 -3.66
CA ALA A 855 -31.32 -14.99 -3.11
C ALA A 855 -32.53 -14.69 -4.03
N ASN A 856 -32.37 -13.85 -5.06
CA ASN A 856 -33.41 -13.50 -6.01
C ASN A 856 -33.45 -14.45 -7.23
N GLY A 857 -32.53 -15.41 -7.32
CA GLY A 857 -32.40 -16.29 -8.49
C GLY A 857 -31.60 -15.66 -9.64
N GLU A 858 -30.84 -14.59 -9.38
CA GLU A 858 -30.01 -13.92 -10.38
C GLU A 858 -28.62 -14.57 -10.42
N VAL A 859 -28.16 -14.93 -11.62
CA VAL A 859 -26.89 -15.62 -11.87
C VAL A 859 -25.86 -14.63 -12.39
N TYR A 860 -24.76 -14.48 -11.65
CA TYR A 860 -23.67 -13.57 -11.97
C TYR A 860 -22.58 -14.29 -12.76
N VAL A 861 -22.23 -13.75 -13.93
CA VAL A 861 -21.26 -14.35 -14.85
C VAL A 861 -20.24 -13.31 -15.25
N VAL A 862 -18.96 -13.64 -15.08
CA VAL A 862 -17.87 -12.81 -15.59
C VAL A 862 -17.35 -13.35 -16.91
N ARG A 863 -17.25 -12.45 -17.88
CA ARG A 863 -16.80 -12.70 -19.25
C ARG A 863 -15.48 -11.97 -19.51
N ASN A 864 -14.45 -12.70 -19.91
CA ASN A 864 -13.08 -12.20 -20.15
C ASN A 864 -12.46 -11.42 -18.99
N GLY A 865 -12.82 -11.71 -17.73
CA GLY A 865 -12.37 -10.89 -16.59
C GLY A 865 -12.71 -9.41 -16.72
N ARG A 866 -13.62 -9.04 -17.64
CA ARG A 866 -13.83 -7.67 -18.11
C ARG A 866 -15.27 -7.23 -17.92
N TRP A 867 -16.22 -8.11 -18.21
CA TRP A 867 -17.63 -7.80 -18.18
C TRP A 867 -18.33 -8.64 -17.12
N LEU A 868 -19.17 -8.01 -16.32
CA LEU A 868 -20.10 -8.69 -15.42
C LEU A 868 -21.49 -8.66 -16.07
N GLY A 869 -22.00 -9.85 -16.40
CA GLY A 869 -23.38 -10.06 -16.84
C GLY A 869 -24.22 -10.65 -15.72
N VAL A 870 -25.48 -10.22 -15.65
CA VAL A 870 -26.49 -10.75 -14.73
C VAL A 870 -27.57 -11.44 -15.55
N PHE A 871 -27.91 -12.68 -15.21
CA PHE A 871 -28.89 -13.50 -15.93
C PHE A 871 -29.99 -13.98 -15.00
N ASP A 872 -31.21 -14.06 -15.51
CA ASP A 872 -32.32 -14.68 -14.81
C ASP A 872 -32.11 -16.21 -14.74
N GLY A 873 -32.12 -16.77 -13.52
CA GLY A 873 -31.89 -18.19 -13.29
C GLY A 873 -33.00 -19.11 -13.81
N GLU A 874 -34.20 -18.59 -14.12
CA GLU A 874 -35.32 -19.37 -14.69
C GLU A 874 -35.16 -19.57 -16.20
N ASP A 875 -34.91 -18.51 -16.95
CA ASP A 875 -34.96 -18.57 -18.43
C ASP A 875 -33.66 -18.17 -19.14
N GLY A 876 -32.64 -17.73 -18.40
CA GLY A 876 -31.34 -17.35 -18.93
C GLY A 876 -31.33 -16.00 -19.65
N SER A 877 -32.40 -15.21 -19.54
CA SER A 877 -32.45 -13.87 -20.10
C SER A 877 -31.50 -12.92 -19.34
N GLN A 878 -30.85 -12.01 -20.07
CA GLN A 878 -29.95 -11.04 -19.45
C GLN A 878 -30.74 -9.93 -18.75
N LEU A 879 -30.40 -9.68 -17.49
CA LEU A 879 -31.00 -8.66 -16.64
C LEU A 879 -30.13 -7.39 -16.70
N GLY A 880 -30.45 -6.48 -17.63
CA GLY A 880 -29.75 -5.20 -17.77
C GLY A 880 -28.52 -5.23 -18.69
N GLU A 881 -27.77 -4.12 -18.71
CA GLU A 881 -26.54 -3.99 -19.50
C GLU A 881 -25.35 -4.69 -18.82
N GLU A 882 -24.38 -5.17 -19.59
CA GLU A 882 -23.14 -5.72 -19.03
C GLU A 882 -22.32 -4.59 -18.37
N PHE A 883 -21.82 -4.83 -17.16
CA PHE A 883 -20.98 -3.88 -16.45
C PHE A 883 -19.51 -4.06 -16.81
N VAL A 884 -18.83 -2.95 -17.08
CA VAL A 884 -17.39 -2.92 -17.34
C VAL A 884 -16.64 -3.01 -16.01
N LEU A 885 -16.05 -4.17 -15.72
CA LEU A 885 -15.10 -4.36 -14.62
C LEU A 885 -13.71 -3.80 -14.98
N SER A 886 -13.38 -3.74 -16.28
CA SER A 886 -12.10 -3.23 -16.78
C SER A 886 -12.12 -2.79 -18.25
N ASP A 887 -11.14 -1.96 -18.62
CA ASP A 887 -10.92 -1.51 -19.99
C ASP A 887 -10.28 -2.58 -20.89
N ARG A 888 -9.65 -3.62 -20.31
CA ARG A 888 -8.94 -4.69 -21.03
C ARG A 888 -9.53 -6.08 -20.76
N ASN A 889 -9.23 -7.03 -21.64
CA ASN A 889 -9.59 -8.43 -21.44
C ASN A 889 -8.60 -9.09 -20.47
N GLY A 890 -9.14 -9.76 -19.45
CA GLY A 890 -8.46 -10.60 -18.48
C GLY A 890 -8.74 -12.09 -18.67
N SER A 891 -8.00 -12.93 -17.93
CA SER A 891 -8.04 -14.39 -18.09
C SER A 891 -8.73 -15.14 -16.94
N VAL A 892 -8.81 -14.55 -15.73
CA VAL A 892 -9.38 -15.17 -14.52
C VAL A 892 -10.25 -14.17 -13.74
N ALA A 893 -11.36 -14.67 -13.18
CA ALA A 893 -12.12 -13.96 -12.16
C ALA A 893 -12.57 -14.90 -11.03
N ASN A 894 -12.34 -14.49 -9.79
CA ASN A 894 -12.90 -15.11 -8.59
C ASN A 894 -13.96 -14.19 -7.99
N ALA A 895 -14.93 -14.74 -7.27
CA ALA A 895 -15.90 -13.91 -6.57
C ALA A 895 -16.40 -14.53 -5.27
N VAL A 896 -16.81 -13.65 -4.36
CA VAL A 896 -17.44 -13.97 -3.06
C VAL A 896 -18.60 -13.00 -2.84
N LEU A 897 -19.70 -13.47 -2.25
CA LEU A 897 -20.88 -12.67 -1.93
C LEU A 897 -21.02 -12.52 -0.42
N ALA A 898 -20.88 -11.29 0.06
CA ALA A 898 -21.08 -10.95 1.45
C ALA A 898 -22.57 -11.02 1.84
N PRO A 899 -22.90 -11.33 3.11
CA PRO A 899 -24.28 -11.40 3.59
C PRO A 899 -25.09 -10.12 3.40
N ASN A 900 -24.42 -8.96 3.31
CA ASN A 900 -25.04 -7.65 3.05
C ASN A 900 -25.44 -7.44 1.58
N GLY A 901 -25.20 -8.43 0.69
CA GLY A 901 -25.49 -8.32 -0.74
C GLY A 901 -24.36 -7.70 -1.56
N THR A 902 -23.18 -7.45 -0.99
CA THR A 902 -22.02 -6.98 -1.77
C THR A 902 -21.25 -8.15 -2.38
N LEU A 903 -21.17 -8.16 -3.71
CA LEU A 903 -20.38 -9.09 -4.51
C LEU A 903 -18.97 -8.53 -4.71
N PHE A 904 -17.94 -9.27 -4.30
CA PHE A 904 -16.55 -8.92 -4.57
C PHE A 904 -16.01 -9.80 -5.68
N ILE A 905 -15.31 -9.20 -6.64
CA ILE A 905 -14.79 -9.84 -7.84
C ILE A 905 -13.32 -9.48 -7.98
N SER A 906 -12.44 -10.48 -8.10
CA SER A 906 -11.08 -10.26 -8.57
C SER A 906 -10.99 -10.37 -10.08
N THR A 907 -10.16 -9.55 -10.69
CA THR A 907 -9.97 -9.54 -12.15
C THR A 907 -8.49 -9.47 -12.52
N GLU A 908 -8.06 -10.34 -13.44
CA GLU A 908 -6.68 -10.43 -13.92
C GLU A 908 -6.38 -9.46 -15.07
N PHE A 909 -5.30 -8.68 -14.99
CA PHE A 909 -4.79 -7.90 -16.11
C PHE A 909 -3.27 -7.97 -16.17
N ASN A 910 -2.71 -8.02 -17.38
CA ASN A 910 -1.26 -7.82 -17.59
C ASN A 910 -0.86 -6.45 -17.01
N HIS A 911 -0.35 -6.46 -15.77
CA HIS A 911 0.12 -5.34 -14.96
C HIS A 911 -0.93 -4.44 -14.26
N GLU A 912 -2.21 -4.85 -14.18
CA GLU A 912 -3.26 -4.02 -13.54
C GLU A 912 -4.32 -4.76 -12.69
N ASP A 913 -3.99 -5.87 -12.02
CA ASP A 913 -4.96 -6.68 -11.27
C ASP A 913 -5.83 -5.84 -10.31
N ARG A 914 -7.13 -6.19 -10.18
CA ARG A 914 -8.08 -5.42 -9.35
C ARG A 914 -8.94 -6.29 -8.47
N LEU A 915 -9.39 -5.70 -7.36
CA LEU A 915 -10.52 -6.17 -6.56
C LEU A 915 -11.66 -5.15 -6.70
N VAL A 916 -12.82 -5.62 -7.18
CA VAL A 916 -14.01 -4.80 -7.46
C VAL A 916 -15.14 -5.24 -6.55
N SER A 917 -15.87 -4.30 -5.97
CA SER A 917 -17.10 -4.57 -5.22
C SER A 917 -18.33 -4.07 -5.96
N PHE A 918 -19.43 -4.80 -5.85
CA PHE A 918 -20.67 -4.60 -6.60
C PHE A 918 -21.87 -4.86 -5.70
N ASP A 919 -22.79 -3.91 -5.62
CA ASP A 919 -24.05 -4.07 -4.90
C ASP A 919 -25.02 -4.92 -5.73
N THR A 920 -25.40 -6.10 -5.24
CA THR A 920 -26.31 -7.01 -5.95
C THR A 920 -27.78 -6.60 -5.86
N VAL A 921 -28.14 -5.73 -4.91
CA VAL A 921 -29.51 -5.23 -4.74
C VAL A 921 -29.76 -4.07 -5.70
N GLU A 922 -28.83 -3.11 -5.72
CA GLU A 922 -28.94 -1.92 -6.57
C GLU A 922 -28.33 -2.16 -7.97
N ASN A 923 -27.61 -3.27 -8.17
CA ASN A 923 -26.88 -3.62 -9.38
C ASN A 923 -25.91 -2.51 -9.83
N VAL A 924 -25.09 -2.01 -8.90
CA VAL A 924 -24.10 -0.94 -9.17
C VAL A 924 -22.70 -1.28 -8.62
N PRO A 925 -21.63 -0.89 -9.31
CA PRO A 925 -20.27 -0.99 -8.76
C PRO A 925 -20.11 -0.01 -7.58
N LEU A 926 -19.45 -0.45 -6.51
CA LEU A 926 -19.20 0.33 -5.31
C LEU A 926 -17.75 0.84 -5.26
N HIS A 927 -16.78 -0.08 -5.18
CA HIS A 927 -15.36 0.23 -5.07
C HIS A 927 -14.53 -0.58 -6.06
N SER A 928 -13.34 -0.08 -6.39
CA SER A 928 -12.38 -0.78 -7.24
C SER A 928 -10.96 -0.38 -6.87
N ILE A 929 -10.18 -1.34 -6.33
CA ILE A 929 -8.81 -1.12 -5.89
C ILE A 929 -7.82 -1.88 -6.76
N PHE A 930 -6.60 -1.33 -6.87
CA PHE A 930 -5.48 -2.00 -7.53
C PHE A 930 -4.89 -3.05 -6.59
N MET A 931 -4.64 -4.24 -7.14
CA MET A 931 -3.97 -5.33 -6.45
C MET A 931 -2.54 -5.44 -7.00
N PRO A 932 -1.52 -5.51 -6.13
CA PRO A 932 -0.13 -5.58 -6.57
C PRO A 932 0.21 -6.88 -7.29
N GLN A 933 -0.62 -7.90 -7.12
CA GLN A 933 -0.50 -9.25 -7.68
C GLN A 933 -1.89 -9.83 -7.90
N LEU A 934 -1.95 -10.87 -8.73
CA LEU A 934 -3.19 -11.50 -9.13
C LEU A 934 -3.84 -12.29 -8.00
N VAL A 935 -5.06 -11.91 -7.62
CA VAL A 935 -5.86 -12.63 -6.61
C VAL A 935 -6.43 -13.93 -7.20
N ARG A 936 -5.93 -15.06 -6.69
CA ARG A 936 -6.26 -16.42 -7.12
C ARG A 936 -7.39 -17.06 -6.33
N GLY A 937 -7.67 -16.58 -5.12
CA GLY A 937 -8.81 -17.02 -4.32
C GLY A 937 -9.19 -16.01 -3.25
N MET A 938 -10.45 -16.08 -2.81
CA MET A 938 -11.03 -15.18 -1.81
C MET A 938 -11.99 -15.93 -0.88
N ALA A 939 -12.09 -15.47 0.36
CA ALA A 939 -13.12 -15.86 1.33
C ALA A 939 -13.50 -14.65 2.19
N ILE A 940 -14.68 -14.69 2.82
CA ILE A 940 -15.17 -13.62 3.69
C ILE A 940 -15.28 -14.13 5.14
N SER A 941 -14.96 -13.27 6.11
CA SER A 941 -15.16 -13.52 7.53
C SER A 941 -16.61 -13.87 7.88
N PRO A 942 -16.87 -14.61 8.98
CA PRO A 942 -18.22 -15.00 9.37
C PRO A 942 -19.19 -13.82 9.54
N ASP A 943 -18.68 -12.68 10.04
CA ASP A 943 -19.42 -11.43 10.24
C ASP A 943 -19.65 -10.60 8.96
N GLY A 944 -19.00 -10.97 7.85
CA GLY A 944 -19.12 -10.24 6.58
C GLY A 944 -18.34 -8.92 6.51
N LEU A 945 -17.47 -8.64 7.47
CA LEU A 945 -16.73 -7.36 7.55
C LEU A 945 -15.34 -7.40 6.90
N THR A 946 -14.77 -8.58 6.70
CA THR A 946 -13.41 -8.73 6.17
C THR A 946 -13.36 -9.72 5.00
N ILE A 947 -12.69 -9.35 3.91
CA ILE A 947 -12.33 -10.25 2.80
C ILE A 947 -10.88 -10.67 2.95
N TYR A 948 -10.64 -11.96 2.91
CA TYR A 948 -9.31 -12.53 2.81
C TYR A 948 -9.04 -12.93 1.36
N THR A 949 -7.89 -12.51 0.84
CA THR A 949 -7.43 -12.82 -0.51
C THR A 949 -6.12 -13.59 -0.44
N LEU A 950 -5.93 -14.51 -1.38
CA LEU A 950 -4.65 -15.18 -1.63
C LEU A 950 -4.22 -14.89 -3.06
N ASP A 951 -3.01 -14.36 -3.23
CA ASP A 951 -2.48 -14.04 -4.54
C ASP A 951 -1.60 -15.16 -5.14
N ASP A 952 -1.21 -14.99 -6.40
CA ASP A 952 -0.35 -15.91 -7.13
C ASP A 952 1.07 -16.03 -6.57
N GLN A 953 1.48 -15.08 -5.72
CA GLN A 953 2.72 -15.07 -4.97
C GLN A 953 2.61 -15.69 -3.57
N CYS A 954 1.44 -16.29 -3.25
CA CYS A 954 1.08 -16.86 -1.95
C CYS A 954 0.93 -15.83 -0.82
N ASP A 955 0.94 -14.53 -1.12
CA ASP A 955 0.71 -13.52 -0.10
C ASP A 955 -0.79 -13.45 0.24
N THR A 956 -1.10 -13.40 1.53
CA THR A 956 -2.47 -13.31 2.03
C THR A 956 -2.74 -11.88 2.45
N ARG A 957 -3.89 -11.31 2.05
CA ARG A 957 -4.29 -9.95 2.45
C ARG A 957 -5.71 -9.92 2.97
N ALA A 958 -5.93 -9.14 4.02
CA ALA A 958 -7.25 -8.84 4.54
C ALA A 958 -7.69 -7.43 4.11
N PHE A 959 -8.95 -7.29 3.72
CA PHE A 959 -9.57 -6.03 3.33
C PHE A 959 -10.89 -5.82 4.06
N ASP A 960 -11.15 -4.61 4.52
CA ASP A 960 -12.46 -4.22 5.04
C ASP A 960 -13.50 -4.21 3.91
N THR A 961 -14.65 -4.85 4.11
CA THR A 961 -15.66 -5.05 3.05
C THR A 961 -16.39 -3.77 2.67
N ASN A 962 -16.46 -2.79 3.57
CA ASN A 962 -17.16 -1.53 3.32
C ASN A 962 -16.30 -0.54 2.54
N THR A 963 -15.00 -0.49 2.82
CA THR A 963 -14.08 0.51 2.28
C THR A 963 -13.12 -0.05 1.25
N CYS A 964 -12.96 -1.38 1.19
CA CYS A 964 -11.89 -2.07 0.46
C CYS A 964 -10.48 -1.66 0.91
N ASN A 965 -10.32 -1.06 2.09
CA ASN A 965 -9.00 -0.74 2.64
C ASN A 965 -8.33 -2.02 3.13
N MET A 966 -7.03 -2.16 2.85
CA MET A 966 -6.24 -3.27 3.36
C MET A 966 -6.07 -3.11 4.88
N VAL A 967 -6.44 -4.15 5.63
CA VAL A 967 -6.30 -4.21 7.09
C VAL A 967 -4.90 -4.69 7.46
N TRP A 968 -4.49 -5.82 6.89
CA TRP A 968 -3.15 -6.40 7.05
C TRP A 968 -2.80 -7.24 5.82
N TRP A 969 -1.51 -7.58 5.71
CA TRP A 969 -1.05 -8.58 4.77
C TRP A 969 0.03 -9.45 5.42
N GLN A 970 0.06 -10.72 5.01
CA GLN A 970 0.98 -11.73 5.48
C GLN A 970 1.71 -12.33 4.29
N LYS A 971 3.05 -12.29 4.33
CA LYS A 971 3.88 -12.86 3.27
C LYS A 971 3.79 -14.38 3.26
N GLY A 972 3.55 -14.95 2.08
CA GLY A 972 3.49 -16.39 1.87
C GLY A 972 4.85 -17.06 1.74
N THR A 973 4.87 -18.37 1.98
CA THR A 973 6.02 -19.22 1.62
C THR A 973 5.91 -19.63 0.16
N ARG A 974 6.85 -19.16 -0.67
CA ARG A 974 6.89 -19.44 -2.12
C ARG A 974 7.65 -20.74 -2.41
N GLY A 975 7.10 -21.56 -3.31
CA GLY A 975 7.77 -22.72 -3.90
C GLY A 975 8.50 -22.37 -5.21
N ALA A 976 9.10 -23.37 -5.87
CA ALA A 976 9.88 -23.18 -7.10
C ALA A 976 9.06 -22.81 -8.37
N PHE A 977 7.72 -22.92 -8.33
CA PHE A 977 6.83 -22.63 -9.46
C PHE A 977 5.79 -21.54 -9.12
N SER A 978 5.40 -20.72 -10.11
CA SER A 978 4.71 -19.43 -9.91
C SER A 978 3.18 -19.43 -10.20
N PHE A 979 2.44 -20.50 -9.87
CA PHE A 979 0.99 -20.56 -10.18
C PHE A 979 0.12 -21.07 -9.02
N ASN A 980 -0.18 -20.22 -8.02
CA ASN A 980 -1.09 -20.58 -6.93
C ASN A 980 -2.54 -20.59 -7.46
N ARG A 981 -3.35 -21.59 -7.07
CA ARG A 981 -4.79 -21.70 -7.42
C ARG A 981 -5.69 -21.93 -6.20
N ASN A 982 -5.15 -21.75 -5.00
CA ASN A 982 -5.88 -21.97 -3.76
C ASN A 982 -6.65 -20.71 -3.36
N ALA A 983 -7.65 -20.87 -2.51
CA ALA A 983 -8.26 -19.78 -1.76
C ALA A 983 -7.95 -19.89 -0.26
N PRO A 984 -8.11 -18.80 0.51
CA PRO A 984 -8.25 -18.91 1.95
C PRO A 984 -9.50 -19.72 2.32
N ALA A 985 -9.43 -20.45 3.43
CA ALA A 985 -10.59 -21.00 4.13
C ALA A 985 -10.71 -20.28 5.49
N VAL A 986 -11.91 -20.13 6.03
CA VAL A 986 -12.17 -19.32 7.22
C VAL A 986 -12.95 -20.16 8.23
N MET A 987 -12.36 -20.36 9.40
CA MET A 987 -12.95 -21.13 10.48
C MET A 987 -14.18 -20.43 11.08
N ALA A 988 -15.00 -21.19 11.81
CA ALA A 988 -16.17 -20.66 12.48
C ALA A 988 -15.85 -19.61 13.56
N ASP A 989 -14.61 -19.52 14.05
CA ASP A 989 -14.11 -18.50 14.99
C ASP A 989 -13.40 -17.31 14.30
N GLY A 990 -13.37 -17.29 12.97
CA GLY A 990 -12.70 -16.28 12.15
C GLY A 990 -11.28 -16.66 11.70
N THR A 991 -10.64 -17.67 12.30
CA THR A 991 -9.27 -18.09 11.94
C THR A 991 -9.12 -18.36 10.45
N VAL A 992 -8.12 -17.76 9.81
CA VAL A 992 -7.91 -17.86 8.36
C VAL A 992 -6.90 -18.96 8.05
N VAL A 993 -7.30 -19.99 7.31
CA VAL A 993 -6.44 -21.10 6.92
C VAL A 993 -6.02 -20.96 5.46
N VAL A 994 -4.72 -20.94 5.21
CA VAL A 994 -4.14 -20.85 3.86
C VAL A 994 -3.20 -22.01 3.59
N ALA A 995 -3.33 -22.60 2.40
CA ALA A 995 -2.38 -23.58 1.88
C ALA A 995 -1.47 -22.92 0.83
N ASN A 996 -0.17 -22.85 1.13
CA ASN A 996 0.83 -22.18 0.33
C ASN A 996 1.66 -23.18 -0.49
N GLN A 997 2.33 -22.68 -1.53
CA GLN A 997 3.04 -23.51 -2.51
C GLN A 997 4.32 -24.16 -2.00
N GLY A 998 4.86 -23.76 -0.84
CA GLY A 998 5.98 -24.42 -0.20
C GLY A 998 5.61 -25.65 0.64
N GLY A 999 4.50 -26.33 0.34
CA GLY A 999 4.02 -27.47 1.13
C GLY A 999 3.54 -27.11 2.54
N LYS A 1000 3.27 -25.82 2.80
CA LYS A 1000 2.97 -25.29 4.12
C LYS A 1000 1.50 -24.86 4.22
N VAL A 1001 0.81 -25.36 5.23
CA VAL A 1001 -0.52 -24.88 5.62
C VAL A 1001 -0.37 -24.03 6.87
N SER A 1002 -1.01 -22.87 6.91
CA SER A 1002 -0.92 -21.92 8.03
C SER A 1002 -2.31 -21.46 8.43
N ALA A 1003 -2.56 -21.45 9.74
CA ALA A 1003 -3.67 -20.73 10.33
C ALA A 1003 -3.19 -19.36 10.79
N LEU A 1004 -3.92 -18.33 10.38
CA LEU A 1004 -3.60 -16.93 10.63
C LEU A 1004 -4.68 -16.33 11.52
N ASP A 1005 -4.23 -15.49 12.43
CA ASP A 1005 -5.07 -14.63 13.24
C ASP A 1005 -5.86 -13.66 12.34
N PRO A 1006 -7.19 -13.60 12.46
CA PRO A 1006 -8.02 -12.81 11.55
C PRO A 1006 -7.82 -11.29 11.69
N ALA A 1007 -7.37 -10.81 12.85
CA ALA A 1007 -7.19 -9.39 13.14
C ALA A 1007 -5.81 -8.88 12.74
N THR A 1008 -4.78 -9.72 12.85
CA THR A 1008 -3.38 -9.30 12.71
C THR A 1008 -2.65 -9.98 11.53
N GLY A 1009 -3.18 -11.09 11.02
CA GLY A 1009 -2.50 -11.93 10.03
C GLY A 1009 -1.35 -12.77 10.59
N ALA A 1010 -1.12 -12.73 11.91
CA ALA A 1010 -0.06 -13.49 12.56
C ALA A 1010 -0.32 -15.00 12.49
N ILE A 1011 0.73 -15.80 12.31
CA ILE A 1011 0.60 -17.27 12.27
C ILE A 1011 0.27 -17.78 13.69
N ILE A 1012 -0.90 -18.41 13.84
CA ILE A 1012 -1.31 -19.11 15.07
C ILE A 1012 -0.61 -20.46 15.15
N TRP A 1013 -0.67 -21.21 14.05
CA TRP A 1013 0.03 -22.48 13.87
C TRP A 1013 0.28 -22.72 12.39
N ASP A 1014 1.27 -23.55 12.10
CA ASP A 1014 1.53 -24.06 10.77
C ASP A 1014 1.77 -25.56 10.78
N TYR A 1015 1.68 -26.16 9.60
CA TYR A 1015 2.09 -27.53 9.35
C TYR A 1015 2.86 -27.54 8.04
N ASP A 1016 4.13 -27.94 8.12
CA ASP A 1016 5.03 -28.04 6.99
C ASP A 1016 5.11 -29.50 6.53
N LEU A 1017 4.85 -29.74 5.25
CA LEU A 1017 5.02 -31.05 4.65
C LEU A 1017 6.50 -31.43 4.48
N GLU A 1018 7.43 -30.48 4.60
CA GLU A 1018 8.87 -30.63 4.31
C GLU A 1018 9.12 -31.11 2.86
N LEU A 1019 8.24 -30.73 1.93
CA LEU A 1019 8.26 -31.14 0.53
C LEU A 1019 8.34 -29.91 -0.39
N ASP A 1020 9.21 -29.98 -1.41
CA ASP A 1020 9.33 -28.97 -2.48
C ASP A 1020 8.55 -29.43 -3.75
N PRO A 1021 7.21 -29.55 -3.65
CA PRO A 1021 6.32 -29.07 -4.73
C PRO A 1021 5.02 -28.38 -4.24
N ASP A 1022 4.22 -27.86 -5.19
CA ASP A 1022 3.00 -27.01 -5.01
C ASP A 1022 1.75 -27.69 -4.38
N CYS A 1023 1.18 -27.14 -3.30
CA CYS A 1023 -0.17 -27.49 -2.85
C CYS A 1023 -1.22 -26.88 -3.80
N ARG A 1024 -2.14 -27.69 -4.35
CA ARG A 1024 -3.08 -27.25 -5.42
C ARG A 1024 -4.56 -27.30 -5.06
N SER A 1025 -4.90 -27.75 -3.86
CA SER A 1025 -6.28 -27.84 -3.39
C SER A 1025 -6.55 -26.77 -2.34
N THR A 1026 -7.70 -26.11 -2.43
CA THR A 1026 -8.14 -25.24 -1.34
C THR A 1026 -8.54 -26.08 -0.12
N PRO A 1027 -8.12 -25.73 1.11
CA PRO A 1027 -8.48 -26.50 2.31
C PRO A 1027 -9.99 -26.51 2.60
N ALA A 1028 -10.47 -27.59 3.23
CA ALA A 1028 -11.78 -27.66 3.86
C ALA A 1028 -11.64 -27.84 5.37
N ILE A 1029 -12.54 -27.24 6.15
CA ILE A 1029 -12.46 -27.23 7.60
C ILE A 1029 -13.69 -27.94 8.18
N GLY A 1030 -13.47 -28.92 9.06
CA GLY A 1030 -14.54 -29.55 9.85
C GLY A 1030 -14.95 -28.71 11.05
N ARG A 1031 -16.14 -28.95 11.60
CA ARG A 1031 -16.64 -28.24 12.80
C ARG A 1031 -15.73 -28.34 14.02
N ASP A 1032 -14.93 -29.40 14.08
CA ASP A 1032 -13.95 -29.63 15.14
C ASP A 1032 -12.59 -28.93 14.90
N GLY A 1033 -12.48 -28.11 13.85
CA GLY A 1033 -11.24 -27.42 13.47
C GLY A 1033 -10.25 -28.29 12.68
N THR A 1034 -10.62 -29.51 12.29
CA THR A 1034 -9.75 -30.34 11.45
C THR A 1034 -9.73 -29.81 10.02
N VAL A 1035 -8.53 -29.52 9.52
CA VAL A 1035 -8.26 -28.99 8.17
C VAL A 1035 -7.86 -30.11 7.23
N TYR A 1036 -8.58 -30.25 6.13
CA TYR A 1036 -8.35 -31.26 5.09
C TYR A 1036 -7.83 -30.62 3.81
N PHE A 1037 -6.73 -31.12 3.26
CA PHE A 1037 -6.11 -30.58 2.05
C PHE A 1037 -5.28 -31.64 1.30
N GLY A 1038 -5.26 -31.53 -0.02
CA GLY A 1038 -4.44 -32.32 -0.93
C GLY A 1038 -2.99 -31.84 -0.93
N GLY A 1039 -2.08 -32.77 -0.65
CA GLY A 1039 -0.65 -32.60 -0.76
C GLY A 1039 -0.11 -33.00 -2.14
N CYS A 1040 1.08 -32.49 -2.40
CA CYS A 1040 1.80 -32.55 -3.67
C CYS A 1040 2.49 -33.91 -3.87
N ASP A 1041 2.62 -34.69 -2.80
CA ASP A 1041 3.06 -36.08 -2.82
C ASP A 1041 1.91 -37.06 -3.13
N THR A 1042 0.83 -36.56 -3.73
CA THR A 1042 -0.37 -37.31 -4.10
C THR A 1042 -1.17 -37.86 -2.91
N ARG A 1043 -0.98 -37.31 -1.71
CA ARG A 1043 -1.75 -37.68 -0.51
C ARG A 1043 -2.78 -36.62 -0.16
N LEU A 1044 -3.80 -37.05 0.57
CA LEU A 1044 -4.73 -36.16 1.28
C LEU A 1044 -4.32 -36.13 2.76
N TYR A 1045 -4.26 -34.93 3.33
CA TYR A 1045 -3.87 -34.68 4.70
C TYR A 1045 -5.05 -34.16 5.52
N ALA A 1046 -5.09 -34.58 6.78
CA ALA A 1046 -5.93 -34.00 7.81
C ALA A 1046 -5.03 -33.49 8.94
N VAL A 1047 -5.10 -32.20 9.24
CA VAL A 1047 -4.29 -31.53 10.26
C VAL A 1047 -5.20 -30.77 11.21
N LYS A 1048 -4.88 -30.76 12.49
CA LYS A 1048 -5.59 -30.00 13.51
C LYS A 1048 -4.59 -29.34 14.43
N GLU A 1049 -4.71 -28.02 14.63
CA GLU A 1049 -3.84 -27.25 15.54
C GLU A 1049 -2.33 -27.48 15.25
N GLY A 1050 -1.95 -27.51 13.97
CA GLY A 1050 -0.57 -27.75 13.53
C GLY A 1050 -0.08 -29.20 13.68
N ALA A 1051 -0.94 -30.15 14.04
CA ALA A 1051 -0.60 -31.56 14.18
C ALA A 1051 -1.31 -32.46 13.15
N LEU A 1052 -0.59 -33.43 12.59
CA LEU A 1052 -1.16 -34.44 11.70
C LEU A 1052 -2.17 -35.32 12.45
N VAL A 1053 -3.40 -35.38 11.95
CA VAL A 1053 -4.43 -36.33 12.40
C VAL A 1053 -4.27 -37.64 11.63
N TRP A 1054 -4.29 -37.56 10.30
CA TRP A 1054 -4.04 -38.69 9.41
C TRP A 1054 -3.61 -38.20 8.02
N GLN A 1055 -3.03 -39.12 7.25
CA GLN A 1055 -2.77 -38.92 5.81
C GLN A 1055 -3.21 -40.16 5.02
N SER A 1056 -3.65 -39.96 3.78
CA SER A 1056 -4.01 -41.07 2.90
C SER A 1056 -2.78 -41.80 2.36
N ASP A 1057 -3.01 -42.98 1.80
CA ASP A 1057 -2.05 -43.57 0.86
C ASP A 1057 -1.94 -42.67 -0.40
N PRO A 1058 -0.79 -42.70 -1.11
CA PRO A 1058 -0.62 -41.94 -2.35
C PRO A 1058 -1.66 -42.36 -3.39
N ALA A 1059 -2.28 -41.40 -4.07
CA ALA A 1059 -3.29 -41.62 -5.11
C ALA A 1059 -2.71 -42.21 -6.43
N GLY A 1060 -1.40 -42.47 -6.48
CA GLY A 1060 -0.68 -43.00 -7.63
C GLY A 1060 0.23 -41.94 -8.26
N THR A 1061 0.21 -41.80 -9.59
CA THR A 1061 1.11 -40.90 -10.33
C THR A 1061 0.67 -39.44 -10.41
N LEU A 1062 -0.50 -39.05 -9.88
CA LEU A 1062 -1.10 -37.71 -10.09
C LEU A 1062 -1.79 -37.16 -8.81
N TYR A 1063 -1.88 -35.82 -8.71
CA TYR A 1063 -2.18 -35.04 -7.51
C TYR A 1063 -3.67 -35.01 -7.11
N PHE A 1064 -3.95 -34.75 -5.82
CA PHE A 1064 -5.27 -34.31 -5.35
C PHE A 1064 -5.44 -32.81 -5.65
N SER A 1065 -6.05 -32.49 -6.78
CA SER A 1065 -6.27 -31.12 -7.26
C SER A 1065 -7.68 -30.60 -7.03
N GLY A 1066 -8.65 -31.50 -6.85
CA GLY A 1066 -10.00 -31.13 -6.42
C GLY A 1066 -9.97 -30.73 -4.95
N SER A 1067 -10.62 -29.63 -4.61
CA SER A 1067 -10.68 -29.21 -3.21
C SER A 1067 -11.56 -30.17 -2.40
N PRO A 1068 -11.17 -30.55 -1.17
CA PRO A 1068 -11.97 -31.49 -0.38
C PRO A 1068 -13.35 -30.92 0.00
N THR A 1069 -14.35 -31.80 0.11
CA THR A 1069 -15.75 -31.47 0.44
C THR A 1069 -16.23 -32.40 1.55
N ILE A 1070 -16.66 -31.86 2.70
CA ILE A 1070 -17.29 -32.66 3.78
C ILE A 1070 -18.80 -32.67 3.54
N ALA A 1071 -19.34 -33.85 3.26
CA ALA A 1071 -20.75 -34.01 2.95
C ALA A 1071 -21.63 -34.12 4.21
N SER A 1072 -22.95 -34.00 4.01
CA SER A 1072 -23.98 -34.10 5.06
C SER A 1072 -23.92 -35.38 5.89
N ASP A 1073 -23.37 -36.47 5.34
CA ASP A 1073 -23.19 -37.76 6.01
C ASP A 1073 -21.82 -37.94 6.69
N GLY A 1074 -21.00 -36.88 6.73
CA GLY A 1074 -19.65 -36.86 7.32
C GLY A 1074 -18.56 -37.45 6.44
N THR A 1075 -18.88 -37.88 5.21
CA THR A 1075 -17.89 -38.37 4.24
C THR A 1075 -17.10 -37.20 3.65
N LEU A 1076 -15.78 -37.35 3.55
CA LEU A 1076 -14.91 -36.40 2.87
C LEU A 1076 -14.69 -36.86 1.42
N TYR A 1077 -15.05 -36.00 0.47
CA TYR A 1077 -14.88 -36.23 -0.95
C TYR A 1077 -13.71 -35.40 -1.49
N CYS A 1078 -12.85 -35.98 -2.32
CA CYS A 1078 -11.74 -35.24 -2.95
C CYS A 1078 -11.46 -35.79 -4.35
N GLY A 1079 -11.36 -34.89 -5.33
CA GLY A 1079 -10.99 -35.21 -6.71
C GLY A 1079 -9.48 -35.25 -6.93
N SER A 1080 -9.02 -36.04 -7.90
CA SER A 1080 -7.61 -36.09 -8.32
C SER A 1080 -7.41 -36.02 -9.83
N ASP A 1081 -6.19 -35.64 -10.22
CA ASP A 1081 -5.72 -35.41 -11.60
C ASP A 1081 -5.62 -36.67 -12.48
N ASN A 1082 -5.95 -37.84 -11.92
CA ASN A 1082 -6.09 -39.10 -12.66
C ASN A 1082 -7.57 -39.45 -12.95
N GLY A 1083 -8.48 -38.49 -12.81
CA GLY A 1083 -9.91 -38.71 -13.05
C GLY A 1083 -10.64 -39.49 -11.97
N MET A 1084 -10.07 -39.57 -10.76
CA MET A 1084 -10.66 -40.27 -9.62
C MET A 1084 -11.35 -39.30 -8.66
N LEU A 1085 -12.50 -39.72 -8.14
CA LEU A 1085 -13.14 -39.19 -6.94
C LEU A 1085 -12.91 -40.17 -5.80
N TRP A 1086 -12.41 -39.66 -4.68
CA TRP A 1086 -12.14 -40.43 -3.47
C TRP A 1086 -13.13 -40.06 -2.39
N ALA A 1087 -13.69 -41.07 -1.71
CA ALA A 1087 -14.57 -40.90 -0.56
C ALA A 1087 -13.89 -41.49 0.69
N PHE A 1088 -13.65 -40.65 1.69
CA PHE A 1088 -13.06 -41.04 2.98
C PHE A 1088 -14.10 -41.01 4.09
N GLY A 1089 -14.12 -42.05 4.91
CA GLY A 1089 -15.13 -42.33 5.92
C GLY A 1089 -15.35 -43.83 6.09
N THR A 1090 -16.32 -44.21 6.94
CA THR A 1090 -16.62 -45.63 7.18
C THR A 1090 -17.28 -46.27 5.95
N GLY A 1091 -16.64 -47.28 5.34
CA GLY A 1091 -17.21 -48.06 4.23
C GLY A 1091 -16.38 -49.29 3.86
N SER A 1092 -16.52 -49.76 2.62
CA SER A 1092 -15.94 -51.03 2.12
C SER A 1092 -14.75 -50.85 1.16
N ASP A 1093 -14.31 -49.62 0.90
CA ASP A 1093 -13.29 -49.26 -0.11
C ASP A 1093 -13.58 -49.85 -1.51
N GLU A 1094 -14.86 -49.86 -1.89
CA GLU A 1094 -15.30 -50.34 -3.20
C GLU A 1094 -14.89 -49.36 -4.31
N LEU A 1095 -14.46 -49.90 -5.47
CA LEU A 1095 -14.09 -49.11 -6.65
C LEU A 1095 -15.21 -49.20 -7.71
N PHE A 1096 -15.79 -48.05 -8.05
CA PHE A 1096 -16.77 -47.88 -9.11
C PHE A 1096 -16.09 -47.38 -10.39
N TYR A 1097 -16.13 -48.17 -11.47
CA TYR A 1097 -15.46 -47.81 -12.73
C TYR A 1097 -16.16 -48.39 -13.99
N PRO A 1098 -16.05 -47.71 -15.16
CA PRO A 1098 -16.65 -48.15 -16.41
C PRO A 1098 -16.28 -49.57 -16.83
N ALA A 1099 -17.19 -50.23 -17.56
CA ALA A 1099 -16.93 -51.52 -18.18
C ALA A 1099 -15.76 -51.39 -19.17
N TYR A 1100 -14.82 -52.34 -19.11
CA TYR A 1100 -13.59 -52.35 -19.90
C TYR A 1100 -13.26 -53.76 -20.36
N VAL A 1101 -12.61 -53.87 -21.52
CA VAL A 1101 -12.16 -55.15 -22.10
C VAL A 1101 -10.64 -55.19 -22.02
N ASN A 1102 -10.08 -56.09 -21.21
CA ASN A 1102 -8.64 -56.29 -21.10
C ASN A 1102 -8.09 -57.06 -22.30
N SER A 1103 -8.82 -58.08 -22.75
CA SER A 1103 -8.44 -58.91 -23.88
C SER A 1103 -9.62 -59.71 -24.44
N VAL A 1104 -9.48 -60.17 -25.68
CA VAL A 1104 -10.42 -61.07 -26.36
C VAL A 1104 -9.67 -62.32 -26.81
N SER A 1105 -10.33 -63.48 -26.73
CA SER A 1105 -9.81 -64.74 -27.25
C SER A 1105 -10.94 -65.64 -27.78
N PRO A 1106 -10.68 -66.49 -28.79
CA PRO A 1106 -9.44 -66.62 -29.56
C PRO A 1106 -9.26 -65.48 -30.58
N LEU A 1107 -8.02 -65.23 -31.03
CA LEU A 1107 -7.72 -64.25 -32.10
C LEU A 1107 -7.48 -64.92 -33.47
N SER A 1108 -7.63 -66.24 -33.55
CA SER A 1108 -7.51 -66.99 -34.81
C SER A 1108 -8.27 -68.30 -34.79
N GLY A 1109 -8.56 -68.87 -35.96
CA GLY A 1109 -9.18 -70.19 -36.08
C GLY A 1109 -9.27 -70.69 -37.53
N THR A 1110 -10.00 -71.78 -37.76
CA THR A 1110 -10.13 -72.44 -39.07
C THR A 1110 -11.50 -72.17 -39.70
N PRO A 1111 -11.61 -71.97 -41.03
CA PRO A 1111 -12.88 -71.73 -41.72
C PRO A 1111 -13.93 -72.79 -41.41
N GLY A 1112 -15.16 -72.36 -41.17
CA GLY A 1112 -16.29 -73.24 -40.86
C GLY A 1112 -16.24 -73.92 -39.48
N SER A 1113 -15.21 -73.63 -38.65
CA SER A 1113 -15.16 -74.13 -37.28
C SER A 1113 -16.05 -73.28 -36.36
N MET A 1114 -16.71 -73.94 -35.42
CA MET A 1114 -17.45 -73.28 -34.34
C MET A 1114 -16.46 -72.92 -33.22
N GLN A 1115 -16.47 -71.66 -32.79
CA GLN A 1115 -15.61 -71.12 -31.74
C GLN A 1115 -16.48 -70.41 -30.71
N THR A 1116 -16.11 -70.54 -29.43
CA THR A 1116 -16.65 -69.70 -28.35
C THR A 1116 -15.66 -68.57 -28.09
N PHE A 1117 -16.10 -67.33 -28.29
CA PHE A 1117 -15.29 -66.17 -27.94
C PHE A 1117 -15.51 -65.80 -26.49
N MET A 1118 -14.42 -65.45 -25.80
CA MET A 1118 -14.42 -64.98 -24.42
C MET A 1118 -13.68 -63.65 -24.37
N ALA A 1119 -14.19 -62.72 -23.59
CA ALA A 1119 -13.49 -61.50 -23.24
C ALA A 1119 -13.13 -61.52 -21.76
N ASP A 1120 -11.89 -61.14 -21.44
CA ASP A 1120 -11.53 -60.75 -20.08
C ASP A 1120 -12.01 -59.31 -19.88
N VAL A 1121 -13.06 -59.14 -19.09
CA VAL A 1121 -13.69 -57.85 -18.85
C VAL A 1121 -13.55 -57.43 -17.39
N ALA A 1122 -13.26 -56.16 -17.19
CA ALA A 1122 -13.23 -55.50 -15.90
C ALA A 1122 -14.34 -54.43 -15.85
N GLY A 1123 -14.71 -53.97 -14.66
CA GLY A 1123 -15.73 -52.92 -14.48
C GLY A 1123 -16.81 -53.32 -13.50
N SER A 1124 -17.43 -52.32 -12.87
CA SER A 1124 -18.48 -52.53 -11.88
C SER A 1124 -19.78 -52.95 -12.57
N GLY A 1125 -20.19 -54.21 -12.39
CA GLY A 1125 -21.48 -54.72 -12.89
C GLY A 1125 -21.68 -54.58 -14.40
N VAL A 1126 -20.84 -55.23 -15.23
CA VAL A 1126 -21.00 -55.25 -16.70
C VAL A 1126 -22.39 -55.80 -17.07
N ILE A 1127 -23.18 -55.02 -17.82
CA ILE A 1127 -24.58 -55.34 -18.12
C ILE A 1127 -24.83 -55.73 -19.58
N SER A 1128 -23.94 -55.38 -20.52
CA SER A 1128 -24.11 -55.75 -21.93
C SER A 1128 -22.81 -55.97 -22.71
N TYR A 1129 -22.91 -56.78 -23.76
CA TYR A 1129 -21.86 -57.09 -24.73
C TYR A 1129 -22.42 -56.91 -26.15
N GLN A 1130 -21.62 -56.36 -27.04
CA GLN A 1130 -21.95 -56.20 -28.46
C GLN A 1130 -20.71 -56.50 -29.31
N TRP A 1131 -20.71 -57.66 -29.96
CA TRP A 1131 -19.64 -58.08 -30.85
C TRP A 1131 -19.91 -57.58 -32.28
N ASP A 1132 -18.85 -57.33 -33.04
CA ASP A 1132 -18.89 -57.08 -34.48
C ASP A 1132 -17.69 -57.80 -35.10
N PHE A 1133 -17.92 -58.91 -35.79
CA PHE A 1133 -16.84 -59.71 -36.38
C PHE A 1133 -16.44 -59.24 -37.79
N ASP A 1134 -16.99 -58.12 -38.28
CA ASP A 1134 -16.73 -57.55 -39.61
C ASP A 1134 -16.91 -58.57 -40.77
N GLY A 1135 -17.88 -59.47 -40.63
CA GLY A 1135 -18.16 -60.56 -41.57
C GLY A 1135 -17.27 -61.80 -41.41
N GLY A 1136 -16.36 -61.81 -40.44
CA GLY A 1136 -15.43 -62.92 -40.15
C GLY A 1136 -16.07 -64.12 -39.45
N ALA A 1137 -17.28 -63.98 -38.91
CA ALA A 1137 -18.00 -65.07 -38.25
C ALA A 1137 -19.53 -64.96 -38.41
N THR A 1138 -20.26 -66.03 -38.12
CA THR A 1138 -21.73 -66.07 -38.11
C THR A 1138 -22.26 -66.72 -36.83
N PRO A 1139 -23.15 -66.07 -36.06
CA PRO A 1139 -23.67 -64.71 -36.27
C PRO A 1139 -22.57 -63.65 -36.17
N ASP A 1140 -22.70 -62.59 -36.98
CA ASP A 1140 -21.69 -61.53 -37.10
C ASP A 1140 -21.71 -60.54 -35.93
N LYS A 1141 -22.90 -60.31 -35.35
CA LYS A 1141 -23.10 -59.33 -34.27
C LYS A 1141 -23.86 -59.88 -33.06
N PRO A 1142 -23.34 -60.91 -32.38
CA PRO A 1142 -23.97 -61.45 -31.17
C PRO A 1142 -23.85 -60.50 -29.98
N THR A 1143 -24.71 -60.69 -28.97
CA THR A 1143 -24.76 -59.87 -27.75
C THR A 1143 -24.48 -60.66 -26.47
N ASP A 1144 -24.20 -61.94 -26.58
CA ASP A 1144 -23.87 -62.78 -25.42
C ASP A 1144 -22.47 -62.45 -24.88
N ALA A 1145 -22.27 -62.64 -23.58
CA ALA A 1145 -20.95 -62.46 -22.95
C ALA A 1145 -19.89 -63.43 -23.50
N ALA A 1146 -20.34 -64.59 -23.98
CA ALA A 1146 -19.51 -65.65 -24.54
C ALA A 1146 -20.19 -66.24 -25.80
N PRO A 1147 -20.14 -65.56 -26.96
CA PRO A 1147 -20.91 -65.99 -28.11
C PRO A 1147 -20.27 -67.22 -28.78
N GLU A 1148 -21.10 -68.17 -29.19
CA GLU A 1148 -20.71 -69.25 -30.08
C GLU A 1148 -20.93 -68.81 -31.54
N VAL A 1149 -19.86 -68.73 -32.32
CA VAL A 1149 -19.89 -68.28 -33.71
C VAL A 1149 -19.18 -69.28 -34.62
N THR A 1150 -19.62 -69.37 -35.88
CA THR A 1150 -18.94 -70.17 -36.92
C THR A 1150 -18.05 -69.26 -37.76
N LEU A 1151 -16.75 -69.56 -37.83
CA LEU A 1151 -15.80 -68.74 -38.60
C LEU A 1151 -16.06 -68.80 -40.10
N GLY A 1152 -15.94 -67.65 -40.76
CA GLY A 1152 -16.20 -67.42 -42.16
C GLY A 1152 -15.11 -67.93 -43.11
N LEU A 1153 -14.91 -67.22 -44.22
CA LEU A 1153 -13.86 -67.54 -45.20
C LEU A 1153 -12.47 -67.21 -44.63
N PRO A 1154 -11.38 -67.82 -45.18
CA PRO A 1154 -10.02 -67.40 -44.86
C PRO A 1154 -9.82 -65.90 -45.08
N GLY A 1155 -9.25 -65.22 -44.09
CA GLY A 1155 -9.08 -63.76 -44.11
C GLY A 1155 -8.68 -63.19 -42.76
N THR A 1156 -8.37 -61.91 -42.76
CA THR A 1156 -8.13 -61.10 -41.57
C THR A 1156 -9.26 -60.09 -41.45
N TYR A 1157 -9.87 -59.97 -40.27
CA TYR A 1157 -11.05 -59.16 -40.01
C TYR A 1157 -10.80 -58.19 -38.85
N ASP A 1158 -11.22 -56.92 -39.02
CA ASP A 1158 -11.08 -55.86 -38.03
C ASP A 1158 -12.29 -55.86 -37.09
N CYS A 1159 -12.29 -56.82 -36.17
CA CYS A 1159 -13.41 -57.04 -35.27
C CYS A 1159 -13.45 -56.03 -34.11
N LYS A 1160 -14.63 -55.88 -33.51
CA LYS A 1160 -14.86 -55.02 -32.36
C LYS A 1160 -15.68 -55.74 -31.29
N LEU A 1161 -15.38 -55.44 -30.03
CA LEU A 1161 -16.24 -55.75 -28.91
C LEU A 1161 -16.55 -54.48 -28.14
N THR A 1162 -17.82 -54.10 -28.05
CA THR A 1162 -18.30 -53.06 -27.15
C THR A 1162 -18.91 -53.70 -25.90
N VAL A 1163 -18.40 -53.35 -24.72
CA VAL A 1163 -19.01 -53.71 -23.42
C VAL A 1163 -19.55 -52.47 -22.74
N SER A 1164 -20.60 -52.59 -21.94
CA SER A 1164 -21.12 -51.46 -21.17
C SER A 1164 -21.62 -51.84 -19.78
N ASN A 1165 -21.57 -50.84 -18.89
CA ASN A 1165 -22.28 -50.78 -17.62
C ASN A 1165 -22.97 -49.41 -17.50
N GLU A 1166 -23.60 -49.16 -16.35
CA GLU A 1166 -24.24 -47.87 -16.04
C GLU A 1166 -23.26 -46.68 -16.08
N LEU A 1167 -21.96 -46.96 -15.90
CA LEU A 1167 -20.90 -45.96 -15.81
C LEU A 1167 -20.31 -45.58 -17.18
N GLY A 1168 -20.32 -46.48 -18.16
CA GLY A 1168 -19.71 -46.24 -19.46
C GLY A 1168 -19.71 -47.46 -20.37
N ASN A 1169 -19.30 -47.24 -21.62
CA ASN A 1169 -18.99 -48.31 -22.56
C ASN A 1169 -17.52 -48.22 -22.98
N HIS A 1170 -16.98 -49.36 -23.39
CA HIS A 1170 -15.65 -49.46 -23.97
C HIS A 1170 -15.71 -50.33 -25.22
N THR A 1171 -15.15 -49.84 -26.32
CA THR A 1171 -15.01 -50.60 -27.56
C THR A 1171 -13.56 -51.01 -27.75
N PHE A 1172 -13.33 -52.31 -27.81
CA PHE A 1172 -12.02 -52.91 -28.03
C PHE A 1172 -11.94 -53.46 -29.46
N ASP A 1173 -11.08 -52.84 -30.27
CA ASP A 1173 -10.75 -53.32 -31.61
C ASP A 1173 -9.76 -54.49 -31.51
N PHE A 1174 -10.00 -55.57 -32.25
CA PHE A 1174 -9.10 -56.72 -32.31
C PHE A 1174 -9.09 -57.37 -33.69
N GLU A 1175 -7.95 -57.93 -34.07
CA GLU A 1175 -7.80 -58.61 -35.35
C GLU A 1175 -8.12 -60.11 -35.20
N LEU A 1176 -9.05 -60.61 -36.02
CA LEU A 1176 -9.37 -62.03 -36.12
C LEU A 1176 -8.78 -62.63 -37.40
N VAL A 1177 -7.91 -63.62 -37.25
CA VAL A 1177 -7.29 -64.33 -38.38
C VAL A 1177 -7.96 -65.69 -38.61
N VAL A 1178 -8.73 -65.81 -39.68
CA VAL A 1178 -9.28 -67.09 -40.14
C VAL A 1178 -8.30 -67.73 -41.13
N GLY A 1179 -7.68 -68.85 -40.74
CA GLY A 1179 -6.65 -69.55 -41.51
C GLY A 1179 -7.15 -70.10 -42.86
N SER A 1180 -6.22 -70.51 -43.72
CA SER A 1180 -6.53 -71.09 -45.05
C SER A 1180 -7.06 -72.51 -44.99
#